data_AF-A0A1H6TE05-F1
#
_entry.id   AF-A0A1H6TE05-F1
#
_cell.length_a   1.000
_cell.length_b   1.000
_cell.length_c   1.000
_cell.angle_alpha   90.00
_cell.angle_beta   90.00
_cell.angle_gamma   90.00
#
_symmetry.space_group_name_H-M   'P 1'
#
loop_
_entity.id
_entity.type
_entity.pdbx_description
1 polymer ?
#
loop_
_entity_poly.entity_id
_entity_poly.type
_entity_poly.pdbx_seq_one_letter_code
_entity_poly.pdbx_strand_id
1 'polypeptide(L)'
;MTDMAKDLTTAAPPTPRLDFNTPALQRKRRRRALQDRLARWYVTVGGLAVLGAITLIFFYLIQVVLPMFQGAELSAQGEPQRPAWLAEQGQALLLAVEEQNEVAMRLDARGQVRFFEAAGERLLGQVALPIPAGAEIVSLGRDLPGSNRLVLGFSNGQALVFGHSYQVTYPGNVKTVTPRIDYPFGETPIPLDPQGRPLHQVAMNVGSDGLLLAASTGNQVLALELSREENLMTGEVTLSERRLELPQLAEPVKALLIDPRQLWLYVINGRSTADVFDLRRQELNGRYKLLADPQAEVTEVTALLGGLSLMVGDSKGGIEQWFMARGETGPELKHVRGFQLAGSPIVQILPEERRKGFLALDAAGNLGVFHSTAHRTLLVEPVASAGALAALSPRADQLLLESAGRLQSFELDNPHPEVSWSALWGKVWYESYDEPQYVWQSTSANTDFEPKLSLAPLTFGTLKAAFYAMLLAAPMAICAAIYTAYFMAPAMRTKVKPVIELMEALPTVILGFFAGLFLAPYVESHLPGIFSLLLLTPLGILAAAYGWSRLPERIRLRVPDGWEAALLIPVILVVGAFALGMSGHLENWFFGGDMRLWLTNDLGIKFDQRNALVVGLAMGFAVIPNIFSIAEDAVFSVPKSLTLGSLALGATPWQTLTRVVILTASPGIFSALMIGLGRAVGETMIVLMATGNTPIMDVNVFEGLRTLAANVAVEMPESEVGSSHYRVLFLSALVLLMFTFVMNTAAELIRTRLRKKYASL
;
A
#
# COMPACT_ATOMS: atom_id res chain seq x y z
N MET A 1 -27.53 103.83 -44.99
CA MET A 1 -27.28 103.92 -46.43
C MET A 1 -26.13 102.98 -46.69
N THR A 2 -26.15 101.89 -47.44
CA THR A 2 -26.97 101.22 -48.48
C THR A 2 -26.15 99.91 -48.72
N ASP A 3 -26.61 98.70 -48.99
CA ASP A 3 -27.73 98.22 -49.80
C ASP A 3 -27.90 96.69 -49.59
N MET A 4 -29.04 96.16 -50.00
CA MET A 4 -29.42 94.74 -50.15
C MET A 4 -28.50 93.99 -51.16
N ALA A 5 -28.42 92.66 -51.35
CA ALA A 5 -29.05 91.45 -50.83
C ALA A 5 -28.31 90.20 -51.42
N LYS A 6 -28.43 89.07 -50.69
CA LYS A 6 -28.59 87.65 -51.13
C LYS A 6 -27.49 86.86 -51.88
N ASP A 7 -27.14 85.75 -51.21
CA ASP A 7 -27.18 84.33 -51.66
C ASP A 7 -25.88 83.52 -51.85
N LEU A 8 -25.87 82.39 -51.11
CA LEU A 8 -25.26 81.07 -51.36
C LEU A 8 -23.83 80.73 -50.86
N THR A 9 -23.79 80.28 -49.60
CA THR A 9 -23.17 79.02 -49.09
C THR A 9 -22.21 78.18 -49.96
N THR A 10 -20.98 78.01 -49.43
CA THR A 10 -20.16 76.78 -49.28
C THR A 10 -20.21 75.64 -50.32
N ALA A 11 -19.05 75.24 -50.87
CA ALA A 11 -18.60 73.83 -50.92
C ALA A 11 -17.14 73.71 -51.40
N ALA A 12 -16.25 73.26 -50.50
CA ALA A 12 -14.97 72.65 -50.87
C ALA A 12 -15.23 71.24 -51.47
N PRO A 13 -14.39 70.71 -52.38
CA PRO A 13 -14.60 69.39 -52.96
C PRO A 13 -14.55 68.30 -51.87
N PRO A 14 -15.41 67.27 -51.92
CA PRO A 14 -15.44 66.24 -50.89
C PRO A 14 -14.17 65.39 -50.95
N THR A 15 -13.45 65.31 -49.84
CA THR A 15 -12.45 64.26 -49.59
C THR A 15 -13.10 62.89 -49.81
N PRO A 16 -12.44 61.94 -50.51
CA PRO A 16 -13.01 60.61 -50.72
C PRO A 16 -13.27 59.96 -49.35
N ARG A 17 -14.56 59.87 -48.97
CA ARG A 17 -14.97 59.16 -47.76
C ARG A 17 -14.68 57.68 -47.98
N LEU A 18 -13.75 57.13 -47.19
CA LEU A 18 -13.53 55.69 -47.09
C LEU A 18 -14.85 55.01 -46.72
N ASP A 19 -15.45 54.27 -47.66
CA ASP A 19 -16.66 53.50 -47.40
C ASP A 19 -16.29 52.21 -46.64
N PHE A 20 -16.48 52.24 -45.32
CA PHE A 20 -16.28 51.07 -44.45
C PHE A 20 -17.34 49.98 -44.61
N ASN A 21 -18.32 50.17 -45.50
CA ASN A 21 -19.45 49.28 -45.74
C ASN A 21 -19.49 48.76 -47.18
N THR A 22 -18.35 48.70 -47.88
CA THR A 22 -18.26 48.00 -49.17
C THR A 22 -18.75 46.53 -49.04
N PRO A 23 -19.35 45.95 -50.09
CA PRO A 23 -19.85 44.57 -50.06
C PRO A 23 -18.78 43.54 -49.65
N ALA A 24 -17.52 43.78 -50.03
CA ALA A 24 -16.37 42.96 -49.66
C ALA A 24 -16.06 43.01 -48.15
N LEU A 25 -16.07 44.19 -47.52
CA LEU A 25 -15.85 44.35 -46.09
C LEU A 25 -17.01 43.77 -45.27
N GLN A 26 -18.26 43.92 -45.73
CA GLN A 26 -19.42 43.30 -45.08
C GLN A 26 -19.35 41.76 -45.13
N ARG A 27 -18.95 41.18 -46.28
CA ARG A 27 -18.71 39.73 -46.40
C ARG A 27 -17.59 39.26 -45.47
N LYS A 28 -16.50 40.04 -45.35
CA LYS A 28 -15.38 39.76 -44.43
C LYS A 28 -15.81 39.83 -42.95
N ARG A 29 -16.62 40.82 -42.57
CA ARG A 29 -17.20 40.95 -41.21
C ARG A 29 -18.15 39.80 -40.88
N ARG A 30 -19.03 39.41 -41.80
CA ARG A 30 -19.91 38.24 -41.64
C ARG A 30 -19.11 36.95 -41.47
N ARG A 31 -18.06 36.75 -42.29
CA ARG A 31 -17.16 35.60 -42.19
C ARG A 31 -16.42 35.58 -40.85
N ARG A 32 -15.89 36.73 -40.38
CA ARG A 32 -15.25 36.84 -39.07
C ARG A 32 -16.22 36.58 -37.92
N ALA A 33 -17.43 37.13 -37.96
CA ALA A 33 -18.44 36.88 -36.94
C ALA A 33 -18.88 35.40 -36.88
N LEU A 34 -18.94 34.72 -38.03
CA LEU A 34 -19.17 33.28 -38.09
C LEU A 34 -17.98 32.51 -37.49
N GLN A 35 -16.74 32.87 -37.85
CA GLN A 35 -15.53 32.28 -37.28
C GLN A 35 -15.45 32.47 -35.76
N ASP A 36 -15.74 33.66 -35.24
CA ASP A 36 -15.75 33.95 -33.81
C ASP A 36 -16.84 33.15 -33.08
N ARG A 37 -18.02 32.98 -33.69
CA ARG A 37 -19.10 32.14 -33.13
C ARG A 37 -18.72 30.66 -33.11
N LEU A 38 -18.17 30.15 -34.21
CA LEU A 38 -17.70 28.76 -34.30
C LEU A 38 -16.56 28.50 -33.32
N ALA A 39 -15.60 29.41 -33.19
CA ALA A 39 -14.50 29.30 -32.24
C ALA A 39 -15.00 29.30 -30.80
N ARG A 40 -15.92 30.19 -30.43
CA ARG A 40 -16.53 30.20 -29.10
C ARG A 40 -17.26 28.89 -28.82
N TRP A 41 -18.08 28.42 -29.76
CA TRP A 41 -18.79 27.15 -29.61
C TRP A 41 -17.82 25.98 -29.44
N TYR A 42 -16.77 25.91 -30.26
CA TYR A 42 -15.72 24.89 -30.16
C TYR A 42 -15.02 24.92 -28.79
N VAL A 43 -14.62 26.10 -28.31
CA VAL A 43 -13.96 26.25 -26.99
C VAL A 43 -14.90 25.88 -25.84
N THR A 44 -16.17 26.32 -25.88
CA THR A 44 -17.15 25.99 -24.84
C THR A 44 -17.47 24.50 -24.82
N VAL A 45 -17.71 23.89 -25.98
CA VAL A 45 -17.99 22.45 -26.10
C VAL A 45 -16.77 21.64 -25.69
N GLY A 46 -15.57 22.02 -26.13
CA GLY A 46 -14.32 21.38 -25.72
C GLY A 46 -14.09 21.45 -24.21
N GLY A 47 -14.29 22.62 -23.60
CA GLY A 47 -14.17 22.80 -22.15
C GLY A 47 -15.20 21.97 -21.35
N LEU A 48 -16.46 21.97 -21.78
CA LEU A 48 -17.51 21.13 -21.17
C LEU A 48 -17.22 19.64 -21.35
N ALA A 49 -16.71 19.21 -22.50
CA ALA A 49 -16.33 17.82 -22.75
C ALA A 49 -15.18 17.37 -21.85
N VAL A 50 -14.17 18.21 -21.64
CA VAL A 50 -13.06 17.93 -20.70
C VAL A 50 -13.59 17.81 -19.27
N LEU A 51 -14.44 18.74 -18.83
CA LEU A 51 -15.06 18.66 -17.50
C LEU A 51 -15.89 17.39 -17.33
N GLY A 52 -16.69 17.05 -18.35
CA GLY A 52 -17.46 15.81 -18.40
C GLY A 52 -16.58 14.57 -18.32
N ALA A 53 -15.47 14.54 -19.05
CA ALA A 53 -14.50 13.44 -19.03
C ALA A 53 -13.83 13.28 -17.65
N ILE A 54 -13.36 14.37 -17.03
CA ILE A 54 -12.76 14.33 -15.69
C ILE A 54 -13.79 13.83 -14.66
N THR A 55 -15.03 14.31 -14.77
CA THR A 55 -16.12 13.87 -13.88
C THR A 55 -16.44 12.39 -14.08
N LEU A 56 -16.48 11.91 -15.33
CA LEU A 56 -16.68 10.49 -15.64
C LEU A 56 -15.54 9.63 -15.10
N ILE A 57 -14.29 10.06 -15.27
CA ILE A 57 -13.12 9.38 -14.69
C ILE A 57 -13.28 9.29 -13.18
N PHE A 58 -13.65 10.38 -12.50
CA PHE A 58 -13.86 10.37 -11.05
C PHE A 58 -14.91 9.34 -10.61
N PHE A 59 -16.09 9.30 -11.26
CA PHE A 59 -17.12 8.30 -10.95
C PHE A 59 -16.69 6.88 -11.29
N TYR A 60 -15.97 6.69 -12.40
CA TYR A 60 -15.42 5.39 -12.78
C TYR A 60 -14.42 4.87 -11.74
N LEU A 61 -13.49 5.72 -11.28
CA LEU A 61 -12.55 5.36 -10.21
C LEU A 61 -13.30 4.94 -8.93
N ILE A 62 -14.33 5.70 -8.53
CA ILE A 62 -15.16 5.34 -7.37
C ILE A 62 -15.85 4.00 -7.57
N GLN A 63 -16.44 3.74 -8.74
CA GLN A 63 -17.12 2.49 -9.04
C GLN A 63 -16.18 1.28 -8.95
N VAL A 64 -14.93 1.41 -9.39
CA VAL A 64 -13.93 0.34 -9.29
C VAL A 64 -13.46 0.13 -7.85
N VAL A 65 -13.41 1.20 -7.04
CA VAL A 65 -12.89 1.16 -5.68
C VAL A 65 -13.93 0.67 -4.65
N LEU A 66 -15.19 1.06 -4.82
CA LEU A 66 -16.25 0.85 -3.82
C LEU A 66 -16.44 -0.62 -3.38
N PRO A 67 -16.38 -1.62 -4.28
CA PRO A 67 -16.56 -3.03 -3.89
C PRO A 67 -15.54 -3.54 -2.87
N MET A 68 -14.34 -2.94 -2.78
CA MET A 68 -13.35 -3.35 -1.77
C MET A 68 -13.79 -3.11 -0.32
N PHE A 69 -14.71 -2.16 -0.11
CA PHE A 69 -15.19 -1.80 1.22
C PHE A 69 -16.51 -2.48 1.58
N GLN A 70 -17.07 -3.31 0.70
CA GLN A 70 -18.24 -4.12 0.99
C GLN A 70 -17.88 -5.28 1.94
N GLY A 71 -18.88 -5.79 2.66
CA GLY A 71 -18.75 -6.96 3.54
C GLY A 71 -18.77 -8.26 2.76
N ALA A 72 -18.83 -9.39 3.48
CA ALA A 72 -19.08 -10.69 2.88
C ALA A 72 -20.60 -10.93 2.80
N GLU A 73 -21.04 -11.72 1.82
CA GLU A 73 -22.43 -12.17 1.69
C GLU A 73 -22.48 -13.69 1.88
N LEU A 74 -23.48 -14.16 2.63
CA LEU A 74 -23.71 -15.59 2.87
C LEU A 74 -25.10 -15.97 2.38
N SER A 75 -25.17 -16.91 1.44
CA SER A 75 -26.44 -17.34 0.83
C SER A 75 -26.68 -18.83 1.08
N ALA A 76 -27.80 -19.17 1.70
CA ALA A 76 -28.17 -20.58 1.90
C ALA A 76 -28.47 -21.27 0.56
N GLN A 77 -27.83 -22.42 0.33
CA GLN A 77 -28.08 -23.24 -0.85
C GLN A 77 -29.13 -24.32 -0.53
N GLY A 78 -30.36 -24.06 -0.93
CA GLY A 78 -31.49 -24.98 -0.73
C GLY A 78 -31.96 -25.07 0.73
N GLU A 79 -32.84 -26.03 0.99
CA GLU A 79 -33.39 -26.30 2.32
C GLU A 79 -32.47 -27.23 3.13
N PRO A 80 -32.43 -27.13 4.47
CA PRO A 80 -31.67 -28.04 5.32
C PRO A 80 -32.09 -29.51 5.11
N GLN A 81 -31.12 -30.35 4.75
CA GLN A 81 -31.33 -31.75 4.40
C GLN A 81 -31.19 -32.67 5.62
N ARG A 82 -31.90 -33.80 5.65
CA ARG A 82 -31.81 -34.84 6.68
C ARG A 82 -31.56 -36.21 6.04
N PRO A 83 -30.33 -36.47 5.57
CA PRO A 83 -30.04 -37.73 4.90
C PRO A 83 -30.28 -38.91 5.85
N ALA A 84 -30.85 -40.01 5.34
CA ALA A 84 -31.14 -41.19 6.14
C ALA A 84 -29.90 -41.75 6.85
N TRP A 85 -28.73 -41.69 6.20
CA TRP A 85 -27.47 -42.14 6.78
C TRP A 85 -27.01 -41.29 7.96
N LEU A 86 -27.45 -40.03 8.08
CA LEU A 86 -27.08 -39.13 9.17
C LEU A 86 -27.84 -39.43 10.47
N ALA A 87 -29.07 -39.95 10.37
CA ALA A 87 -29.96 -40.19 11.51
C ALA A 87 -29.51 -41.33 12.45
N GLU A 88 -28.67 -42.25 11.97
CA GLU A 88 -28.33 -43.49 12.69
C GLU A 88 -27.06 -43.39 13.56
N GLN A 89 -26.40 -42.22 13.66
CA GLN A 89 -24.98 -42.21 14.05
C GLN A 89 -24.55 -41.20 15.11
N GLY A 90 -23.36 -41.49 15.66
CA GLY A 90 -22.74 -40.75 16.75
C GLY A 90 -22.38 -39.31 16.38
N GLN A 91 -21.96 -38.57 17.42
CA GLN A 91 -21.55 -37.17 17.32
C GLN A 91 -20.46 -36.99 16.25
N ALA A 92 -20.61 -35.97 15.40
CA ALA A 92 -19.61 -35.58 14.42
C ALA A 92 -18.36 -35.02 15.12
N LEU A 93 -17.18 -35.48 14.71
CA LEU A 93 -15.90 -34.95 15.17
C LEU A 93 -15.32 -33.94 14.16
N LEU A 94 -15.53 -34.17 12.87
CA LEU A 94 -14.99 -33.34 11.79
C LEU A 94 -15.91 -33.38 10.57
N LEU A 95 -16.04 -32.23 9.93
CA LEU A 95 -16.52 -32.07 8.56
C LEU A 95 -15.38 -31.51 7.70
N ALA A 96 -15.35 -31.91 6.43
CA ALA A 96 -14.47 -31.32 5.43
C ALA A 96 -15.19 -31.28 4.07
N VAL A 97 -14.82 -30.32 3.23
CA VAL A 97 -15.36 -30.17 1.87
C VAL A 97 -14.20 -30.16 0.88
N GLU A 98 -14.35 -30.84 -0.24
CA GLU A 98 -13.38 -30.88 -1.33
C GLU A 98 -13.33 -29.55 -2.08
N GLU A 99 -12.17 -29.21 -2.68
CA GLU A 99 -11.92 -27.91 -3.31
C GLU A 99 -12.97 -27.47 -4.34
N GLN A 100 -13.57 -28.40 -5.11
CA GLN A 100 -14.59 -28.06 -6.11
C GLN A 100 -16.02 -28.20 -5.60
N ASN A 101 -16.22 -28.35 -4.29
CA ASN A 101 -17.55 -28.38 -3.67
C ASN A 101 -18.44 -29.52 -4.17
N GLU A 102 -17.85 -30.61 -4.68
CA GLU A 102 -18.59 -31.79 -5.17
C GLU A 102 -18.72 -32.87 -4.09
N VAL A 103 -17.67 -33.07 -3.28
CA VAL A 103 -17.59 -34.13 -2.27
C VAL A 103 -17.35 -33.53 -0.89
N ALA A 104 -18.10 -33.99 0.10
CA ALA A 104 -17.88 -33.68 1.50
C ALA A 104 -17.53 -34.95 2.28
N MET A 105 -16.85 -34.75 3.41
CA MET A 105 -16.41 -35.80 4.33
C MET A 105 -16.95 -35.51 5.73
N ARG A 106 -17.46 -36.55 6.39
CA ARG A 106 -17.81 -36.53 7.81
C ARG A 106 -17.07 -37.64 8.54
N LEU A 107 -16.43 -37.30 9.66
CA LEU A 107 -15.85 -38.25 10.61
C LEU A 107 -16.67 -38.23 11.90
N ASP A 108 -17.09 -39.40 12.37
CA ASP A 108 -17.83 -39.55 13.62
C ASP A 108 -16.94 -40.04 14.79
N ALA A 109 -17.49 -39.99 16.01
CA ALA A 109 -16.80 -40.44 17.22
C ALA A 109 -16.49 -41.95 17.26
N ARG A 110 -17.04 -42.75 16.36
CA ARG A 110 -16.76 -44.19 16.22
C ARG A 110 -15.64 -44.47 15.21
N GLY A 111 -15.07 -43.43 14.61
CA GLY A 111 -14.02 -43.51 13.59
C GLY A 111 -14.53 -43.99 12.24
N GLN A 112 -15.82 -43.79 11.95
CA GLN A 112 -16.36 -44.00 10.62
C GLN A 112 -16.23 -42.71 9.80
N VAL A 113 -15.47 -42.79 8.71
CA VAL A 113 -15.40 -41.74 7.70
C VAL A 113 -16.43 -42.01 6.62
N ARG A 114 -17.21 -41.00 6.27
CA ARG A 114 -18.21 -41.05 5.21
C ARG A 114 -17.99 -39.94 4.22
N PHE A 115 -18.01 -40.31 2.95
CA PHE A 115 -17.98 -39.37 1.84
C PHE A 115 -19.36 -39.28 1.21
N PHE A 116 -19.81 -38.07 0.95
CA PHE A 116 -21.12 -37.79 0.38
C PHE A 116 -21.05 -36.61 -0.58
N GLU A 117 -22.08 -36.46 -1.39
CA GLU A 117 -22.20 -35.33 -2.34
C GLU A 117 -22.47 -34.04 -1.57
N ALA A 118 -21.67 -32.99 -1.73
CA ALA A 118 -21.76 -31.79 -0.89
C ALA A 118 -23.08 -31.00 -1.10
N ALA A 119 -23.67 -31.08 -2.30
CA ALA A 119 -24.96 -30.47 -2.63
C ALA A 119 -26.18 -31.38 -2.39
N GLY A 120 -25.97 -32.65 -2.03
CA GLY A 120 -27.03 -33.66 -2.04
C GLY A 120 -26.97 -34.64 -0.88
N GLU A 121 -27.93 -35.57 -0.87
CA GLU A 121 -28.08 -36.54 0.21
C GLU A 121 -27.33 -37.86 -0.05
N ARG A 122 -26.66 -37.98 -1.21
CA ARG A 122 -26.12 -39.25 -1.69
C ARG A 122 -24.78 -39.58 -1.03
N LEU A 123 -24.75 -40.73 -0.36
CA LEU A 123 -23.52 -41.32 0.16
C LEU A 123 -22.69 -41.89 -1.01
N LEU A 124 -21.42 -41.51 -1.08
CA LEU A 124 -20.47 -41.95 -2.09
C LEU A 124 -19.62 -43.14 -1.61
N GLY A 125 -19.30 -43.18 -0.32
CA GLY A 125 -18.53 -44.26 0.28
C GLY A 125 -18.40 -44.14 1.79
N GLN A 126 -18.01 -45.23 2.43
CA GLN A 126 -17.69 -45.28 3.85
C GLN A 126 -16.37 -46.03 4.06
N VAL A 127 -15.56 -45.55 5.00
CA VAL A 127 -14.28 -46.15 5.40
C VAL A 127 -14.25 -46.19 6.92
N ALA A 128 -13.97 -47.36 7.49
CA ALA A 128 -13.73 -47.49 8.93
C ALA A 128 -12.23 -47.32 9.17
N LEU A 129 -11.86 -46.41 10.09
CA LEU A 129 -10.46 -46.21 10.46
C LEU A 129 -9.95 -47.39 11.30
N PRO A 130 -8.66 -47.76 11.20
CA PRO A 130 -8.06 -48.85 11.97
C PRO A 130 -7.88 -48.46 13.45
N ILE A 131 -8.97 -48.56 14.23
CA ILE A 131 -8.94 -48.33 15.68
C ILE A 131 -8.47 -49.62 16.38
N PRO A 132 -7.49 -49.54 17.31
CA PRO A 132 -7.07 -50.69 18.12
C PRO A 132 -8.23 -51.29 18.94
N ALA A 133 -8.23 -52.61 19.12
CA ALA A 133 -9.25 -53.30 19.89
C ALA A 133 -9.31 -52.78 21.34
N GLY A 134 -10.48 -52.34 21.79
CA GLY A 134 -10.69 -51.77 23.13
C GLY A 134 -10.23 -50.32 23.31
N ALA A 135 -9.74 -49.67 22.25
CA ALA A 135 -9.40 -48.26 22.27
C ALA A 135 -10.57 -47.39 21.76
N GLU A 136 -10.70 -46.20 22.32
CA GLU A 136 -11.69 -45.19 21.90
C GLU A 136 -10.95 -43.94 21.42
N ILE A 137 -11.58 -43.17 20.51
CA ILE A 137 -11.07 -41.87 20.08
C ILE A 137 -11.28 -40.86 21.20
N VAL A 138 -10.20 -40.26 21.68
CA VAL A 138 -10.22 -39.29 22.77
C VAL A 138 -10.01 -37.87 22.25
N SER A 139 -9.20 -37.69 21.21
CA SER A 139 -8.87 -36.38 20.65
C SER A 139 -8.61 -36.43 19.15
N LEU A 140 -8.78 -35.28 18.50
CA LEU A 140 -8.51 -35.05 17.08
C LEU A 140 -7.60 -33.84 16.96
N GLY A 141 -6.50 -34.00 16.24
CA GLY A 141 -5.59 -32.92 15.85
C GLY A 141 -5.58 -32.76 14.35
N ARG A 142 -5.32 -31.53 13.89
CA ARG A 142 -5.13 -31.20 12.49
C ARG A 142 -3.70 -30.68 12.29
N ASP A 143 -3.15 -30.92 11.12
CA ASP A 143 -1.94 -30.22 10.68
C ASP A 143 -2.31 -28.79 10.22
N LEU A 144 -1.40 -28.09 9.54
CA LEU A 144 -1.59 -26.71 9.10
C LEU A 144 -2.82 -26.53 8.19
N PRO A 145 -3.49 -25.36 8.23
CA PRO A 145 -4.55 -25.03 7.27
C PRO A 145 -4.06 -25.19 5.82
N GLY A 146 -4.89 -25.79 4.96
CA GLY A 146 -4.48 -26.19 3.60
C GLY A 146 -3.95 -27.62 3.49
N SER A 147 -3.74 -28.31 4.61
CA SER A 147 -3.39 -29.73 4.61
C SER A 147 -4.57 -30.61 5.02
N ASN A 148 -4.78 -31.68 4.26
CA ASN A 148 -5.82 -32.66 4.54
C ASN A 148 -5.39 -33.73 5.55
N ARG A 149 -4.38 -33.43 6.38
CA ARG A 149 -3.74 -34.39 7.31
C ARG A 149 -4.28 -34.21 8.71
N LEU A 150 -4.57 -35.33 9.35
CA LEU A 150 -5.25 -35.43 10.63
C LEU A 150 -4.55 -36.45 11.51
N VAL A 151 -4.66 -36.27 12.82
CA VAL A 151 -4.20 -37.23 13.82
C VAL A 151 -5.33 -37.52 14.81
N LEU A 152 -5.56 -38.80 15.10
CA LEU A 152 -6.45 -39.24 16.18
C LEU A 152 -5.62 -39.72 17.35
N GLY A 153 -5.95 -39.24 18.55
CA GLY A 153 -5.43 -39.75 19.81
C GLY A 153 -6.37 -40.78 20.42
N PHE A 154 -5.84 -41.93 20.81
CA PHE A 154 -6.63 -43.01 21.40
C PHE A 154 -6.48 -43.10 22.93
N SER A 155 -7.42 -43.80 23.56
CA SER A 155 -7.43 -44.05 25.01
C SER A 155 -6.31 -44.96 25.51
N ASN A 156 -5.61 -45.66 24.61
CA ASN A 156 -4.53 -46.61 24.90
C ASN A 156 -3.12 -46.04 24.65
N GLY A 157 -2.98 -44.72 24.50
CA GLY A 157 -1.67 -44.06 24.30
C GLY A 157 -1.13 -44.09 22.86
N GLN A 158 -1.89 -44.60 21.90
CA GLN A 158 -1.50 -44.62 20.48
C GLN A 158 -2.14 -43.47 19.69
N ALA A 159 -1.50 -43.05 18.60
CA ALA A 159 -2.01 -42.04 17.69
C ALA A 159 -2.05 -42.56 16.24
N LEU A 160 -3.12 -42.28 15.51
CA LEU A 160 -3.27 -42.64 14.09
C LEU A 160 -3.19 -41.38 13.23
N VAL A 161 -2.21 -41.34 12.32
CA VAL A 161 -2.07 -40.27 11.33
C VAL A 161 -2.67 -40.73 10.01
N PHE A 162 -3.59 -39.95 9.48
CA PHE A 162 -4.25 -40.23 8.21
C PHE A 162 -4.57 -38.91 7.50
N GLY A 163 -4.94 -38.97 6.23
CA GLY A 163 -5.42 -37.81 5.50
C GLY A 163 -6.49 -38.18 4.49
N HIS A 164 -7.23 -37.19 4.02
CA HIS A 164 -8.21 -37.38 2.96
C HIS A 164 -7.70 -36.79 1.64
N SER A 165 -7.88 -37.52 0.55
CA SER A 165 -7.54 -37.04 -0.78
C SER A 165 -8.63 -37.36 -1.78
N TYR A 166 -8.62 -36.60 -2.88
CA TYR A 166 -9.69 -36.62 -3.87
C TYR A 166 -9.07 -36.77 -5.24
N GLN A 167 -9.21 -37.97 -5.82
CA GLN A 167 -8.63 -38.29 -7.11
C GLN A 167 -9.61 -37.92 -8.23
N VAL A 168 -9.22 -36.96 -9.07
CA VAL A 168 -10.01 -36.57 -10.24
C VAL A 168 -9.70 -37.54 -11.40
N THR A 169 -10.74 -38.18 -11.92
CA THR A 169 -10.66 -39.08 -13.09
C THR A 169 -11.72 -38.71 -14.12
N TYR A 170 -11.60 -39.22 -15.36
CA TYR A 170 -12.53 -38.94 -16.46
C TYR A 170 -13.11 -40.22 -17.08
N PRO A 171 -13.77 -41.09 -16.31
CA PRO A 171 -14.42 -42.27 -16.86
C PRO A 171 -15.51 -41.83 -17.86
N GLY A 172 -15.41 -42.30 -19.10
CA GLY A 172 -16.36 -41.92 -20.16
C GLY A 172 -16.36 -40.42 -20.50
N ASN A 173 -15.24 -39.73 -20.28
CA ASN A 173 -15.09 -38.28 -20.50
C ASN A 173 -15.94 -37.38 -19.57
N VAL A 174 -16.38 -37.92 -18.43
CA VAL A 174 -17.08 -37.17 -17.37
C VAL A 174 -16.16 -37.04 -16.17
N LYS A 175 -15.92 -35.79 -15.72
CA LYS A 175 -15.14 -35.52 -14.51
C LYS A 175 -15.79 -36.24 -13.32
N THR A 176 -15.03 -37.10 -12.65
CA THR A 176 -15.47 -37.88 -11.49
C THR A 176 -14.42 -37.74 -10.39
N VAL A 177 -14.81 -37.17 -9.25
CA VAL A 177 -13.97 -37.04 -8.06
C VAL A 177 -14.18 -38.25 -7.16
N THR A 178 -13.12 -39.04 -6.96
CA THR A 178 -13.16 -40.25 -6.10
C THR A 178 -12.43 -39.97 -4.79
N PRO A 179 -13.12 -39.93 -3.64
CA PRO A 179 -12.49 -39.73 -2.35
C PRO A 179 -11.77 -40.98 -1.85
N ARG A 180 -10.67 -40.79 -1.13
CA ARG A 180 -9.94 -41.87 -0.45
C ARG A 180 -9.28 -41.38 0.83
N ILE A 181 -8.95 -42.32 1.72
CA ILE A 181 -8.13 -42.07 2.91
C ILE A 181 -6.72 -42.58 2.65
N ASP A 182 -5.75 -41.71 2.86
CA ASP A 182 -4.33 -42.01 2.75
C ASP A 182 -3.71 -42.12 4.15
N TYR A 183 -2.77 -43.06 4.32
CA TYR A 183 -2.03 -43.26 5.56
C TYR A 183 -0.55 -42.97 5.33
N PRO A 184 -0.12 -41.68 5.41
CA PRO A 184 1.23 -41.28 5.02
C PRO A 184 2.33 -41.93 5.87
N PHE A 185 2.00 -42.38 7.09
CA PHE A 185 2.91 -43.05 8.01
C PHE A 185 2.48 -44.50 8.32
N GLY A 186 1.65 -45.09 7.46
CA GLY A 186 1.11 -46.44 7.62
C GLY A 186 -0.20 -46.52 8.41
N GLU A 187 -0.89 -47.64 8.27
CA GLU A 187 -2.21 -47.89 8.89
C GLU A 187 -2.13 -48.25 10.38
N THR A 188 -0.94 -48.62 10.85
CA THR A 188 -0.70 -49.02 12.24
C THR A 188 -0.57 -47.79 13.14
N PRO A 189 -1.40 -47.66 14.20
CA PRO A 189 -1.29 -46.56 15.15
C PRO A 189 0.08 -46.50 15.83
N ILE A 190 0.66 -45.30 15.88
CA ILE A 190 1.99 -45.00 16.39
C ILE A 190 1.93 -44.92 17.93
N PRO A 191 2.78 -45.66 18.67
CA PRO A 191 2.79 -45.64 20.13
C PRO A 191 3.46 -44.37 20.69
N LEU A 192 2.64 -43.37 21.05
CA LEU A 192 3.11 -42.09 21.59
C LEU A 192 3.44 -42.18 23.09
N ASP A 193 2.53 -42.75 23.89
CA ASP A 193 2.76 -43.03 25.31
C ASP A 193 2.98 -44.53 25.57
N PRO A 194 4.21 -44.97 25.89
CA PRO A 194 4.48 -46.38 26.22
C PRO A 194 3.74 -46.86 27.47
N GLN A 195 3.27 -45.94 28.34
CA GLN A 195 2.49 -46.28 29.53
C GLN A 195 1.00 -46.54 29.22
N GLY A 196 0.57 -46.27 27.99
CA GLY A 196 -0.79 -46.53 27.53
C GLY A 196 -1.86 -45.61 28.12
N ARG A 197 -1.51 -44.39 28.55
CA ARG A 197 -2.50 -43.43 29.08
C ARG A 197 -3.27 -42.76 27.93
N PRO A 198 -4.52 -42.30 28.18
CA PRO A 198 -5.30 -41.60 27.17
C PRO A 198 -4.63 -40.34 26.65
N LEU A 199 -4.60 -40.18 25.32
CA LEU A 199 -4.12 -38.97 24.66
C LEU A 199 -5.23 -37.92 24.60
N HIS A 200 -5.29 -37.03 25.61
CA HIS A 200 -6.37 -36.05 25.78
C HIS A 200 -6.36 -34.92 24.74
N GLN A 201 -5.18 -34.55 24.24
CA GLN A 201 -5.01 -33.62 23.13
C GLN A 201 -3.89 -34.16 22.26
N VAL A 202 -4.00 -33.97 20.94
CA VAL A 202 -2.98 -34.36 19.96
C VAL A 202 -2.76 -33.23 18.97
N ALA A 203 -1.52 -33.04 18.57
CA ALA A 203 -1.11 -32.13 17.52
C ALA A 203 -0.11 -32.83 16.61
N MET A 204 -0.10 -32.43 15.35
CA MET A 204 0.86 -32.93 14.38
C MET A 204 1.36 -31.80 13.49
N ASN A 205 2.58 -31.93 13.00
CA ASN A 205 3.06 -31.16 11.87
C ASN A 205 3.96 -32.04 11.00
N VAL A 206 3.75 -32.00 9.68
CA VAL A 206 4.63 -32.68 8.71
C VAL A 206 5.49 -31.64 8.01
N GLY A 207 6.78 -31.64 8.32
CA GLY A 207 7.79 -30.77 7.71
C GLY A 207 8.55 -31.45 6.58
N SER A 208 9.64 -30.82 6.12
CA SER A 208 10.55 -31.43 5.13
C SER A 208 11.32 -32.63 5.68
N ASP A 209 11.62 -32.60 6.98
CA ASP A 209 12.57 -33.51 7.62
C ASP A 209 11.85 -34.68 8.32
N GLY A 210 10.54 -34.58 8.52
CA GLY A 210 9.76 -35.62 9.19
C GLY A 210 8.42 -35.16 9.76
N LEU A 211 7.78 -36.06 10.49
CA LEU A 211 6.57 -35.84 11.26
C LEU A 211 6.93 -35.53 12.71
N LEU A 212 6.41 -34.44 13.24
CA LEU A 212 6.41 -34.18 14.68
C LEU A 212 4.99 -34.41 15.22
N LEU A 213 4.87 -35.31 16.18
CA LEU A 213 3.65 -35.56 16.95
C LEU A 213 3.82 -35.03 18.37
N ALA A 214 2.79 -34.36 18.88
CA ALA A 214 2.71 -34.01 20.29
C ALA A 214 1.37 -34.46 20.86
N ALA A 215 1.36 -34.94 22.10
CA ALA A 215 0.12 -35.27 22.81
C ALA A 215 0.19 -34.91 24.28
N SER A 216 -0.96 -34.77 24.91
CA SER A 216 -1.05 -34.59 26.36
C SER A 216 -1.69 -35.80 27.04
N THR A 217 -1.12 -36.20 28.18
CA THR A 217 -1.67 -37.21 29.10
C THR A 217 -1.96 -36.53 30.44
N GLY A 218 -2.91 -35.60 30.46
CA GLY A 218 -3.25 -34.75 31.60
C GLY A 218 -2.31 -33.54 31.69
N ASN A 219 -1.37 -33.57 32.63
CA ASN A 219 -0.42 -32.49 32.88
C ASN A 219 0.98 -32.74 32.26
N GLN A 220 1.14 -33.84 31.53
CA GLN A 220 2.39 -34.16 30.85
C GLN A 220 2.18 -34.03 29.34
N VAL A 221 3.15 -33.43 28.66
CA VAL A 221 3.20 -33.36 27.20
C VAL A 221 4.29 -34.30 26.71
N LEU A 222 3.92 -35.14 25.74
CA LEU A 222 4.79 -36.09 25.07
C LEU A 222 4.99 -35.59 23.64
N ALA A 223 6.22 -35.61 23.15
CA ALA A 223 6.49 -35.28 21.75
C ALA A 223 7.43 -36.32 21.12
N LEU A 224 7.11 -36.71 19.89
CA LEU A 224 7.78 -37.73 19.10
C LEU A 224 8.05 -37.18 17.71
N GLU A 225 9.33 -37.12 17.35
CA GLU A 225 9.80 -36.80 16.02
C GLU A 225 10.10 -38.11 15.27
N LEU A 226 9.51 -38.24 14.09
CA LEU A 226 9.69 -39.37 13.17
C LEU A 226 10.32 -38.83 11.89
N SER A 227 11.60 -39.11 11.68
CA SER A 227 12.29 -38.73 10.45
C SER A 227 12.45 -39.94 9.53
N ARG A 228 12.45 -39.69 8.22
CA ARG A 228 12.61 -40.71 7.19
C ARG A 228 14.00 -40.57 6.58
N GLU A 229 14.90 -41.48 6.89
CA GLU A 229 16.22 -41.54 6.29
C GLU A 229 16.22 -42.55 5.15
N GLU A 230 16.49 -42.11 3.93
CA GLU A 230 16.70 -42.99 2.78
C GLU A 230 18.19 -43.15 2.52
N ASN A 231 18.68 -44.39 2.57
CA ASN A 231 20.08 -44.69 2.31
C ASN A 231 20.37 -44.48 0.81
N LEU A 232 21.15 -43.45 0.49
CA LEU A 232 21.49 -43.06 -0.89
C LEU A 232 22.21 -44.14 -1.71
N MET A 233 22.83 -45.14 -1.06
CA MET A 233 23.53 -46.24 -1.73
C MET A 233 22.67 -47.50 -1.89
N THR A 234 21.74 -47.77 -0.97
CA THR A 234 20.92 -49.00 -0.96
C THR A 234 19.45 -48.77 -1.30
N GLY A 235 18.97 -47.51 -1.28
CA GLY A 235 17.55 -47.16 -1.38
C GLY A 235 16.71 -47.61 -0.17
N GLU A 236 17.36 -48.11 0.89
CA GLU A 236 16.69 -48.62 2.08
C GLU A 236 16.23 -47.43 2.95
N VAL A 237 14.94 -47.42 3.28
CA VAL A 237 14.31 -46.36 4.06
C VAL A 237 14.25 -46.79 5.52
N THR A 238 14.99 -46.11 6.40
CA THR A 238 14.93 -46.28 7.84
C THR A 238 14.15 -45.13 8.47
N LEU A 239 13.14 -45.44 9.28
CA LEU A 239 12.47 -44.46 10.13
C LEU A 239 13.28 -44.32 11.42
N SER A 240 13.76 -43.11 11.72
CA SER A 240 14.40 -42.82 13.01
C SER A 240 13.41 -42.12 13.93
N GLU A 241 13.30 -42.60 15.16
CA GLU A 241 12.41 -42.05 16.18
C GLU A 241 13.22 -41.29 17.22
N ARG A 242 12.78 -40.06 17.53
CA ARG A 242 13.36 -39.25 18.60
C ARG A 242 12.26 -38.74 19.52
N ARG A 243 12.31 -39.13 20.79
CA ARG A 243 11.39 -38.65 21.83
C ARG A 243 11.95 -37.38 22.45
N LEU A 244 11.12 -36.35 22.56
CA LEU A 244 11.49 -35.09 23.22
C LEU A 244 10.95 -35.11 24.65
N GLU A 245 11.82 -34.90 25.63
CA GLU A 245 11.42 -34.81 27.03
C GLU A 245 11.07 -33.36 27.35
N LEU A 246 9.79 -33.11 27.63
CA LEU A 246 9.29 -31.79 28.01
C LEU A 246 8.95 -31.74 29.50
N PRO A 247 9.17 -30.59 30.17
CA PRO A 247 8.80 -30.39 31.56
C PRO A 247 7.32 -30.68 31.84
N GLN A 248 7.03 -31.20 33.03
CA GLN A 248 5.65 -31.39 33.50
C GLN A 248 4.97 -30.04 33.77
N LEU A 249 3.68 -29.94 33.45
CA LEU A 249 2.89 -28.73 33.59
C LEU A 249 2.14 -28.67 34.92
N ALA A 250 1.89 -27.45 35.39
CA ALA A 250 1.13 -27.22 36.61
C ALA A 250 -0.38 -27.46 36.40
N GLU A 251 -0.88 -27.13 35.21
CA GLU A 251 -2.30 -27.17 34.86
C GLU A 251 -2.55 -28.13 33.68
N PRO A 252 -3.76 -28.70 33.57
CA PRO A 252 -4.10 -29.61 32.48
C PRO A 252 -4.08 -28.90 31.13
N VAL A 253 -3.70 -29.64 30.10
CA VAL A 253 -3.62 -29.14 28.72
C VAL A 253 -5.02 -29.11 28.09
N LYS A 254 -5.37 -27.95 27.53
CA LYS A 254 -6.60 -27.73 26.74
C LYS A 254 -6.37 -27.86 25.24
N ALA A 255 -5.22 -27.42 24.72
CA ALA A 255 -4.88 -27.54 23.31
C ALA A 255 -3.36 -27.58 23.08
N LEU A 256 -2.95 -28.17 21.96
CA LEU A 256 -1.57 -28.25 21.51
C LEU A 256 -1.49 -27.77 20.07
N LEU A 257 -0.51 -26.93 19.74
CA LEU A 257 -0.19 -26.55 18.36
C LEU A 257 1.31 -26.57 18.13
N ILE A 258 1.71 -27.04 16.94
CA ILE A 258 3.11 -27.12 16.52
C ILE A 258 3.31 -26.10 15.40
N ASP A 259 4.38 -25.30 15.49
CA ASP A 259 4.72 -24.35 14.42
C ASP A 259 5.20 -25.08 13.15
N PRO A 260 4.95 -24.54 11.93
CA PRO A 260 5.37 -25.13 10.65
C PRO A 260 6.85 -25.51 10.54
N ARG A 261 7.73 -24.78 11.22
CA ARG A 261 9.18 -25.00 11.25
C ARG A 261 9.60 -25.96 12.35
N GLN A 262 8.66 -26.49 13.13
CA GLN A 262 8.88 -27.39 14.24
C GLN A 262 9.85 -26.83 15.29
N LEU A 263 9.90 -25.51 15.44
CA LEU A 263 10.74 -24.81 16.42
C LEU A 263 9.99 -24.61 17.73
N TRP A 264 8.69 -24.34 17.64
CA TRP A 264 7.85 -24.02 18.79
C TRP A 264 6.71 -25.01 18.96
N LEU A 265 6.47 -25.40 20.22
CA LEU A 265 5.25 -26.09 20.64
C LEU A 265 4.47 -25.18 21.58
N TYR A 266 3.24 -24.84 21.18
CA TYR A 266 2.33 -24.03 21.95
C TYR A 266 1.42 -24.94 22.77
N VAL A 267 1.52 -24.86 24.09
CA VAL A 267 0.72 -25.65 25.01
C VAL A 267 -0.26 -24.75 25.74
N ILE A 268 -1.52 -24.83 25.35
CA ILE A 268 -2.59 -24.05 25.97
C ILE A 268 -3.06 -24.85 27.18
N ASN A 269 -2.89 -24.28 28.37
CA ASN A 269 -3.25 -24.92 29.62
C ASN A 269 -4.10 -23.99 30.48
N GLY A 270 -4.76 -24.58 31.48
CA GLY A 270 -5.51 -23.78 32.43
C GLY A 270 -6.74 -23.10 31.87
N ARG A 271 -7.02 -21.89 32.38
CA ARG A 271 -8.12 -21.06 31.87
C ARG A 271 -7.72 -20.19 30.69
N SER A 272 -6.52 -19.61 30.71
CA SER A 272 -6.11 -18.60 29.72
C SER A 272 -4.60 -18.46 29.57
N THR A 273 -3.83 -19.54 29.78
CA THR A 273 -2.37 -19.51 29.70
C THR A 273 -1.85 -20.34 28.53
N ALA A 274 -0.74 -19.90 27.96
CA ALA A 274 0.04 -20.63 26.97
C ALA A 274 1.48 -20.78 27.46
N ASP A 275 1.91 -22.03 27.63
CA ASP A 275 3.30 -22.39 27.84
C ASP A 275 3.92 -22.71 26.48
N VAL A 276 4.93 -21.93 26.08
CA VAL A 276 5.60 -22.08 24.78
C VAL A 276 6.95 -22.74 25.00
N PHE A 277 7.17 -23.88 24.35
CA PHE A 277 8.43 -24.63 24.43
C PHE A 277 9.27 -24.40 23.17
N ASP A 278 10.57 -24.15 23.36
CA ASP A 278 11.55 -24.22 22.27
C ASP A 278 11.96 -25.67 22.08
N LEU A 279 11.51 -26.30 20.99
CA LEU A 279 11.74 -27.72 20.73
C LEU A 279 13.20 -28.06 20.47
N ARG A 280 14.01 -27.08 20.04
CA ARG A 280 15.45 -27.29 19.81
C ARG A 280 16.22 -27.42 21.12
N ARG A 281 15.80 -26.63 22.11
CA ARG A 281 16.43 -26.58 23.45
C ARG A 281 15.73 -27.48 24.47
N GLN A 282 14.50 -27.92 24.17
CA GLN A 282 13.62 -28.66 25.08
C GLN A 282 13.35 -27.90 26.39
N GLU A 283 13.30 -26.57 26.30
CA GLU A 283 13.12 -25.67 27.42
C GLU A 283 11.86 -24.81 27.25
N LEU A 284 11.28 -24.39 28.38
CA LEU A 284 10.19 -23.43 28.39
C LEU A 284 10.74 -22.05 27.97
N ASN A 285 10.28 -21.53 26.84
CA ASN A 285 10.61 -20.18 26.39
C ASN A 285 9.91 -19.13 27.25
N GLY A 286 8.63 -19.35 27.55
CA GLY A 286 7.85 -18.43 28.38
C GLY A 286 6.43 -18.92 28.64
N ARG A 287 5.81 -18.33 29.66
CA ARG A 287 4.39 -18.49 30.00
C ARG A 287 3.67 -17.19 29.70
N TYR A 288 2.64 -17.26 28.87
CA TYR A 288 1.92 -16.10 28.36
C TYR A 288 0.46 -16.15 28.78
N LYS A 289 -0.09 -15.00 29.16
CA LYS A 289 -1.51 -14.84 29.45
C LYS A 289 -2.25 -14.45 28.16
N LEU A 290 -3.07 -15.36 27.64
CA LEU A 290 -3.73 -15.22 26.34
C LEU A 290 -4.96 -14.31 26.35
N LEU A 291 -5.65 -14.20 27.48
CA LEU A 291 -6.89 -13.42 27.60
C LEU A 291 -6.71 -12.30 28.63
N ALA A 292 -7.17 -11.09 28.29
CA ALA A 292 -7.13 -9.95 29.20
C ALA A 292 -8.11 -10.13 30.38
N ASP A 293 -9.34 -10.56 30.08
CA ASP A 293 -10.42 -10.77 31.05
C ASP A 293 -10.16 -12.01 31.93
N PRO A 294 -10.03 -11.86 33.26
CA PRO A 294 -9.81 -12.98 34.18
C PRO A 294 -10.98 -13.99 34.26
N GLN A 295 -12.18 -13.58 33.87
CA GLN A 295 -13.38 -14.43 33.90
C GLN A 295 -13.56 -15.22 32.60
N ALA A 296 -12.93 -14.78 31.51
CA ALA A 296 -12.95 -15.50 30.25
C ALA A 296 -12.05 -16.75 30.33
N GLU A 297 -12.39 -17.77 29.55
CA GLU A 297 -11.53 -18.93 29.37
C GLU A 297 -11.37 -19.25 27.89
N VAL A 298 -10.23 -19.83 27.54
CA VAL A 298 -9.95 -20.30 26.18
C VAL A 298 -10.81 -21.52 25.90
N THR A 299 -11.54 -21.46 24.79
CA THR A 299 -12.46 -22.51 24.34
C THR A 299 -12.01 -23.17 23.04
N GLU A 300 -11.35 -22.42 22.16
CA GLU A 300 -10.88 -22.91 20.87
C GLU A 300 -9.55 -22.26 20.51
N VAL A 301 -8.62 -23.02 19.93
CA VAL A 301 -7.36 -22.48 19.41
C VAL A 301 -7.01 -23.15 18.08
N THR A 302 -6.69 -22.33 17.08
CA THR A 302 -6.25 -22.80 15.76
C THR A 302 -5.16 -21.91 15.20
N ALA A 303 -4.42 -22.39 14.21
CA ALA A 303 -3.48 -21.55 13.46
C ALA A 303 -4.15 -20.99 12.20
N LEU A 304 -3.73 -19.81 11.74
CA LEU A 304 -4.08 -19.30 10.40
C LEU A 304 -3.19 -19.92 9.32
N LEU A 305 -3.52 -19.65 8.05
CA LEU A 305 -2.69 -20.00 6.90
C LEU A 305 -1.21 -19.70 7.15
N GLY A 306 -0.33 -20.65 6.86
CA GLY A 306 1.11 -20.53 7.09
C GLY A 306 1.55 -20.80 8.53
N GLY A 307 0.63 -21.00 9.48
CA GLY A 307 0.90 -21.49 10.84
C GLY A 307 1.67 -20.56 11.77
N LEU A 308 1.95 -19.32 11.35
CA LEU A 308 2.66 -18.33 12.18
C LEU A 308 1.76 -17.64 13.19
N SER A 309 0.50 -17.39 12.81
CA SER A 309 -0.51 -16.78 13.68
C SER A 309 -1.39 -17.81 14.35
N LEU A 310 -1.54 -17.71 15.67
CA LEU A 310 -2.50 -18.43 16.50
C LEU A 310 -3.73 -17.57 16.74
N MET A 311 -4.90 -18.17 16.53
CA MET A 311 -6.20 -17.59 16.86
C MET A 311 -6.74 -18.28 18.11
N VAL A 312 -7.06 -17.49 19.12
CA VAL A 312 -7.54 -17.95 20.43
C VAL A 312 -8.96 -17.44 20.63
N GLY A 313 -9.94 -18.33 20.57
CA GLY A 313 -11.34 -18.05 20.90
C GLY A 313 -11.61 -18.22 22.39
N ASP A 314 -12.50 -17.38 22.94
CA ASP A 314 -12.87 -17.40 24.34
C ASP A 314 -14.36 -17.68 24.63
N SER A 315 -14.67 -17.91 25.90
CA SER A 315 -16.00 -18.21 26.41
C SER A 315 -17.00 -17.04 26.37
N LYS A 316 -16.57 -15.84 25.98
CA LYS A 316 -17.38 -14.62 25.85
C LYS A 316 -17.49 -14.14 24.39
N GLY A 317 -16.99 -14.91 23.43
CA GLY A 317 -17.04 -14.58 22.00
C GLY A 317 -15.87 -13.72 21.52
N GLY A 318 -14.87 -13.44 22.37
CA GLY A 318 -13.63 -12.81 21.97
C GLY A 318 -12.75 -13.77 21.15
N ILE A 319 -12.04 -13.22 20.17
CA ILE A 319 -11.08 -13.95 19.34
C ILE A 319 -9.79 -13.14 19.27
N GLU A 320 -8.71 -13.65 19.82
CA GLU A 320 -7.42 -12.96 19.93
C GLU A 320 -6.38 -13.59 19.01
N GLN A 321 -5.60 -12.77 18.31
CA GLN A 321 -4.50 -13.21 17.47
C GLN A 321 -3.16 -13.02 18.16
N TRP A 322 -2.33 -14.06 18.12
CA TRP A 322 -1.01 -14.11 18.71
C TRP A 322 0.01 -14.68 17.71
N PHE A 323 1.24 -14.16 17.70
CA PHE A 323 2.35 -14.82 16.99
C PHE A 323 3.68 -14.52 17.68
N MET A 324 4.71 -15.31 17.34
CA MET A 324 6.07 -15.08 17.83
C MET A 324 6.70 -13.87 17.16
N ALA A 325 7.14 -12.90 17.96
CA ALA A 325 7.88 -11.72 17.53
C ALA A 325 9.19 -11.60 18.32
N ARG A 326 10.14 -10.77 17.87
CA ARG A 326 11.37 -10.54 18.63
C ARG A 326 11.10 -9.54 19.76
N GLY A 327 11.26 -9.99 21.01
CA GLY A 327 11.32 -9.15 22.20
C GLY A 327 12.76 -8.70 22.53
N GLU A 328 12.91 -7.99 23.65
CA GLU A 328 14.21 -7.48 24.12
C GLU A 328 15.21 -8.59 24.46
N THR A 329 14.72 -9.69 25.06
CA THR A 329 15.54 -10.81 25.55
C THR A 329 15.56 -12.02 24.62
N GLY A 330 14.79 -12.00 23.52
CA GLY A 330 14.65 -13.13 22.60
C GLY A 330 13.25 -13.21 21.97
N PRO A 331 12.94 -14.31 21.26
CA PRO A 331 11.60 -14.55 20.72
C PRO A 331 10.56 -14.64 21.83
N GLU A 332 9.45 -13.94 21.65
CA GLU A 332 8.35 -13.84 22.62
C GLU A 332 7.00 -13.93 21.91
N LEU A 333 6.03 -14.61 22.51
CA LEU A 333 4.66 -14.68 21.99
C LEU A 333 3.93 -13.36 22.31
N LYS A 334 3.58 -12.59 21.28
CA LYS A 334 2.95 -11.27 21.43
C LYS A 334 1.49 -11.29 21.00
N HIS A 335 0.68 -10.53 21.74
CA HIS A 335 -0.68 -10.19 21.34
C HIS A 335 -0.63 -9.18 20.20
N VAL A 336 -1.42 -9.43 19.16
CA VAL A 336 -1.37 -8.65 17.92
C VAL A 336 -2.64 -7.82 17.74
N ARG A 337 -3.81 -8.46 17.87
CA ARG A 337 -5.13 -7.85 17.66
C ARG A 337 -6.24 -8.77 18.16
N GLY A 338 -7.43 -8.20 18.38
CA GLY A 338 -8.62 -8.92 18.80
C GLY A 338 -9.84 -8.65 17.92
N PHE A 339 -10.76 -9.60 17.90
CA PHE A 339 -12.06 -9.59 17.23
C PHE A 339 -13.14 -10.02 18.24
N GLN A 340 -14.39 -9.70 17.93
CA GLN A 340 -15.53 -10.07 18.76
C GLN A 340 -16.60 -10.70 17.87
N LEU A 341 -17.03 -11.91 18.23
CA LEU A 341 -18.18 -12.60 17.66
C LEU A 341 -19.28 -12.67 18.71
N ALA A 342 -20.32 -11.85 18.55
CA ALA A 342 -21.47 -11.82 19.44
C ALA A 342 -21.06 -11.83 20.94
N GLY A 343 -21.56 -12.77 21.73
CA GLY A 343 -21.30 -12.86 23.18
C GLY A 343 -21.39 -14.26 23.76
N SER A 344 -21.21 -15.30 22.93
CA SER A 344 -21.28 -16.71 23.31
C SER A 344 -19.92 -17.39 23.10
N PRO A 345 -19.64 -18.51 23.79
CA PRO A 345 -18.38 -19.22 23.64
C PRO A 345 -18.05 -19.56 22.19
N ILE A 346 -16.81 -19.28 21.75
CA ILE A 346 -16.33 -19.71 20.45
C ILE A 346 -16.17 -21.23 20.45
N VAL A 347 -16.82 -21.92 19.52
CA VAL A 347 -16.76 -23.39 19.41
C VAL A 347 -15.90 -23.87 18.26
N GLN A 348 -15.72 -23.05 17.22
CA GLN A 348 -14.90 -23.42 16.07
C GLN A 348 -14.33 -22.17 15.39
N ILE A 349 -13.06 -22.23 15.01
CA ILE A 349 -12.42 -21.25 14.13
C ILE A 349 -11.95 -21.97 12.87
N LEU A 350 -12.45 -21.52 11.72
CA LEU A 350 -12.20 -22.09 10.39
C LEU A 350 -11.29 -21.15 9.59
N PRO A 351 -9.96 -21.37 9.58
CA PRO A 351 -9.05 -20.57 8.79
C PRO A 351 -9.27 -20.81 7.29
N GLU A 352 -9.15 -19.75 6.49
CA GLU A 352 -9.08 -19.88 5.03
C GLU A 352 -7.72 -20.43 4.59
N GLU A 353 -7.69 -21.19 3.49
CA GLU A 353 -6.48 -21.91 3.05
C GLU A 353 -5.65 -21.14 2.02
N ARG A 354 -6.15 -19.99 1.53
CA ARG A 354 -5.50 -19.19 0.47
C ARG A 354 -5.21 -17.74 0.83
N ARG A 355 -5.75 -17.27 1.95
CA ARG A 355 -5.55 -15.90 2.46
C ARG A 355 -5.72 -15.88 3.98
N LYS A 356 -5.38 -14.75 4.61
CA LYS A 356 -5.42 -14.57 6.08
C LYS A 356 -6.84 -14.28 6.61
N GLY A 357 -7.86 -14.84 5.96
CA GLY A 357 -9.25 -14.81 6.41
C GLY A 357 -9.57 -15.99 7.31
N PHE A 358 -10.62 -15.85 8.12
CA PHE A 358 -11.14 -16.96 8.93
C PHE A 358 -12.61 -16.74 9.24
N LEU A 359 -13.31 -17.84 9.45
CA LEU A 359 -14.67 -17.86 9.98
C LEU A 359 -14.62 -18.30 11.45
N ALA A 360 -15.55 -17.82 12.26
CA ALA A 360 -15.73 -18.31 13.61
C ALA A 360 -17.20 -18.61 13.87
N LEU A 361 -17.46 -19.70 14.60
CA LEU A 361 -18.77 -20.14 15.01
C LEU A 361 -18.85 -20.10 16.53
N ASP A 362 -19.91 -19.52 17.07
CA ASP A 362 -20.18 -19.52 18.50
C ASP A 362 -21.18 -20.63 18.92
N ALA A 363 -21.26 -20.90 20.22
CA ALA A 363 -22.13 -21.92 20.78
C ALA A 363 -23.64 -21.63 20.58
N ALA A 364 -24.01 -20.37 20.30
CA ALA A 364 -25.37 -19.98 20.00
C ALA A 364 -25.76 -20.22 18.54
N GLY A 365 -24.78 -20.50 17.66
CA GLY A 365 -24.97 -20.73 16.22
C GLY A 365 -24.82 -19.46 15.37
N ASN A 366 -24.19 -18.42 15.89
CA ASN A 366 -23.78 -17.26 15.09
C ASN A 366 -22.45 -17.55 14.39
N LEU A 367 -22.40 -17.24 13.10
CA LEU A 367 -21.20 -17.32 12.29
C LEU A 367 -20.70 -15.90 12.01
N GLY A 368 -19.41 -15.67 12.23
CA GLY A 368 -18.73 -14.46 11.80
C GLY A 368 -17.69 -14.77 10.72
N VAL A 369 -17.59 -13.88 9.74
CA VAL A 369 -16.55 -13.88 8.70
C VAL A 369 -15.59 -12.73 9.01
N PHE A 370 -14.31 -13.03 9.12
CA PHE A 370 -13.29 -12.08 9.54
C PHE A 370 -12.07 -12.12 8.62
N HIS A 371 -11.35 -11.00 8.56
CA HIS A 371 -10.02 -10.96 7.96
C HIS A 371 -9.00 -10.44 8.96
N SER A 372 -7.96 -11.23 9.19
CA SER A 372 -6.97 -11.00 10.24
C SER A 372 -6.18 -9.70 10.02
N THR A 373 -5.36 -9.66 8.96
CA THR A 373 -4.43 -8.55 8.67
C THR A 373 -5.14 -7.22 8.42
N ALA A 374 -6.30 -7.27 7.78
CA ALA A 374 -7.10 -6.07 7.49
C ALA A 374 -7.90 -5.60 8.71
N HIS A 375 -7.92 -6.39 9.80
CA HIS A 375 -8.71 -6.18 11.01
C HIS A 375 -10.18 -5.86 10.70
N ARG A 376 -10.82 -6.74 9.93
CA ARG A 376 -12.22 -6.57 9.51
C ARG A 376 -13.13 -7.66 10.07
N THR A 377 -14.28 -7.22 10.54
CA THR A 377 -15.48 -8.05 10.65
C THR A 377 -16.30 -7.81 9.38
N LEU A 378 -16.45 -8.85 8.57
CA LEU A 378 -17.07 -8.76 7.24
C LEU A 378 -18.55 -9.13 7.28
N LEU A 379 -18.92 -10.07 8.15
CA LEU A 379 -20.28 -10.55 8.35
C LEU A 379 -20.40 -11.13 9.76
N VAL A 380 -21.57 -10.95 10.40
CA VAL A 380 -21.97 -11.69 11.61
C VAL A 380 -23.45 -12.00 11.49
N GLU A 381 -23.80 -13.28 11.32
CA GLU A 381 -25.19 -13.71 11.13
C GLU A 381 -25.49 -15.04 11.84
N PRO A 382 -26.72 -15.24 12.33
CA PRO A 382 -27.16 -16.53 12.87
C PRO A 382 -27.38 -17.53 11.73
N VAL A 383 -26.66 -18.65 11.74
CA VAL A 383 -26.73 -19.68 10.68
C VAL A 383 -27.31 -21.01 11.16
N ALA A 384 -27.33 -21.25 12.48
CA ALA A 384 -27.78 -22.50 13.05
C ALA A 384 -28.34 -22.35 14.47
N SER A 385 -29.00 -23.41 14.96
CA SER A 385 -29.22 -23.60 16.39
C SER A 385 -27.96 -24.17 17.07
N ALA A 386 -27.87 -24.02 18.39
CA ALA A 386 -26.74 -24.46 19.22
C ALA A 386 -26.24 -25.88 18.90
N GLY A 387 -24.91 -26.08 19.04
CA GLY A 387 -24.25 -27.36 18.78
C GLY A 387 -24.01 -27.65 17.29
N ALA A 388 -23.80 -26.61 16.49
CA ALA A 388 -23.47 -26.74 15.08
C ALA A 388 -21.96 -27.00 14.88
N LEU A 389 -21.63 -27.77 13.83
CA LEU A 389 -20.27 -28.00 13.35
C LEU A 389 -20.20 -27.57 11.89
N ALA A 390 -19.15 -26.86 11.50
CA ALA A 390 -19.00 -26.35 10.15
C ALA A 390 -17.69 -26.78 9.48
N ALA A 391 -17.69 -26.76 8.14
CA ALA A 391 -16.53 -26.96 7.29
C ALA A 391 -16.53 -25.93 6.17
N LEU A 392 -15.37 -25.31 5.96
CA LEU A 392 -15.14 -24.34 4.89
C LEU A 392 -14.41 -25.04 3.73
N SER A 393 -14.82 -24.77 2.50
CA SER A 393 -14.10 -25.24 1.33
C SER A 393 -12.70 -24.62 1.24
N PRO A 394 -11.69 -25.31 0.66
CA PRO A 394 -10.35 -24.74 0.42
C PRO A 394 -10.33 -23.41 -0.34
N ARG A 395 -11.36 -23.15 -1.16
CA ARG A 395 -11.54 -21.90 -1.90
C ARG A 395 -12.24 -20.80 -1.10
N ALA A 396 -12.74 -21.14 0.08
CA ALA A 396 -13.54 -20.28 0.95
C ALA A 396 -14.78 -19.68 0.26
N ASP A 397 -15.40 -20.45 -0.64
CA ASP A 397 -16.61 -20.08 -1.38
C ASP A 397 -17.84 -20.90 -0.98
N GLN A 398 -17.66 -21.97 -0.21
CA GLN A 398 -18.75 -22.78 0.32
C GLN A 398 -18.51 -23.17 1.77
N LEU A 399 -19.57 -23.09 2.58
CA LEU A 399 -19.61 -23.53 3.97
C LEU A 399 -20.65 -24.65 4.10
N LEU A 400 -20.23 -25.81 4.62
CA LEU A 400 -21.13 -26.89 4.99
C LEU A 400 -21.33 -26.90 6.50
N LEU A 401 -22.57 -26.97 6.96
CA LEU A 401 -22.93 -26.93 8.36
C LEU A 401 -23.80 -28.14 8.76
N GLU A 402 -23.42 -28.83 9.83
CA GLU A 402 -24.23 -29.86 10.50
C GLU A 402 -24.80 -29.29 11.81
N SER A 403 -26.13 -29.27 11.98
CA SER A 403 -26.78 -28.89 13.24
C SER A 403 -28.05 -29.70 13.45
N ALA A 404 -28.23 -30.24 14.66
CA ALA A 404 -29.41 -31.05 15.03
C ALA A 404 -29.76 -32.16 14.01
N GLY A 405 -28.73 -32.85 13.50
CA GLY A 405 -28.88 -33.91 12.50
C GLY A 405 -29.39 -33.43 11.14
N ARG A 406 -29.15 -32.15 10.80
CA ARG A 406 -29.41 -31.56 9.47
C ARG A 406 -28.10 -31.08 8.86
N LEU A 407 -27.98 -31.22 7.55
CA LEU A 407 -26.91 -30.62 6.76
C LEU A 407 -27.45 -29.42 5.98
N GLN A 408 -26.72 -28.33 5.97
CA GLN A 408 -27.03 -27.14 5.18
C GLN A 408 -25.76 -26.57 4.57
N SER A 409 -25.81 -26.28 3.28
CA SER A 409 -24.71 -25.64 2.54
C SER A 409 -25.01 -24.16 2.37
N PHE A 410 -23.98 -23.34 2.46
CA PHE A 410 -24.04 -21.90 2.21
C PHE A 410 -22.95 -21.52 1.21
N GLU A 411 -23.29 -20.62 0.30
CA GLU A 411 -22.35 -19.94 -0.59
C GLU A 411 -21.82 -18.69 0.11
N LEU A 412 -20.50 -18.54 0.12
CA LEU A 412 -19.81 -17.40 0.72
C LEU A 412 -19.19 -16.55 -0.39
N ASP A 413 -19.73 -15.36 -0.63
CA ASP A 413 -19.11 -14.37 -1.52
C ASP A 413 -18.35 -13.34 -0.68
N ASN A 414 -17.03 -13.32 -0.87
CA ASN A 414 -16.12 -12.41 -0.17
C ASN A 414 -14.91 -12.10 -1.05
N PRO A 415 -15.04 -11.20 -2.04
CA PRO A 415 -14.02 -11.03 -3.07
C PRO A 415 -12.81 -10.19 -2.60
N HIS A 416 -13.00 -9.27 -1.65
CA HIS A 416 -11.97 -8.28 -1.26
C HIS A 416 -11.78 -8.10 0.26
N PRO A 417 -11.56 -9.18 1.05
CA PRO A 417 -11.44 -9.07 2.50
C PRO A 417 -10.13 -8.40 2.99
N GLU A 418 -9.07 -8.45 2.19
CA GLU A 418 -7.75 -7.92 2.55
C GLU A 418 -7.66 -6.39 2.62
N VAL A 419 -8.72 -5.66 2.23
CA VAL A 419 -8.70 -4.19 2.19
C VAL A 419 -9.57 -3.61 3.30
N SER A 420 -9.00 -2.72 4.11
CA SER A 420 -9.72 -1.90 5.09
C SER A 420 -9.14 -0.48 5.14
N TRP A 421 -9.93 0.49 5.60
CA TRP A 421 -9.44 1.86 5.74
C TRP A 421 -8.26 1.96 6.72
N SER A 422 -8.31 1.19 7.82
CA SER A 422 -7.23 1.13 8.81
C SER A 422 -5.97 0.47 8.25
N ALA A 423 -6.08 -0.58 7.44
CA ALA A 423 -4.92 -1.24 6.85
C ALA A 423 -4.23 -0.40 5.77
N LEU A 424 -4.99 0.41 5.02
CA LEU A 424 -4.44 1.29 3.98
C LEU A 424 -3.66 2.48 4.54
N TRP A 425 -4.06 3.02 5.70
CA TRP A 425 -3.51 4.27 6.23
C TRP A 425 -2.86 4.16 7.61
N GLY A 426 -3.11 3.07 8.34
CA GLY A 426 -2.54 2.77 9.66
C GLY A 426 -1.34 1.84 9.58
N LYS A 427 -0.67 1.67 10.72
CA LYS A 427 0.37 0.66 10.88
C LYS A 427 -0.30 -0.70 11.03
N VAL A 428 0.21 -1.70 10.33
CA VAL A 428 -0.26 -3.08 10.43
C VAL A 428 0.89 -3.94 10.93
N TRP A 429 0.60 -4.83 11.87
CA TRP A 429 1.58 -5.78 12.37
C TRP A 429 1.53 -7.05 11.52
N TYR A 430 2.44 -7.13 10.55
CA TYR A 430 2.55 -8.28 9.66
C TYR A 430 3.25 -9.44 10.35
N GLU A 431 2.99 -10.66 9.89
CA GLU A 431 3.68 -11.84 10.41
C GLU A 431 5.20 -11.73 10.16
N SER A 432 6.01 -12.24 11.10
CA SER A 432 7.47 -12.14 11.09
C SER A 432 8.05 -10.72 11.25
N TYR A 433 7.21 -9.70 11.49
CA TYR A 433 7.68 -8.36 11.83
C TYR A 433 7.73 -8.19 13.35
N ASP A 434 8.72 -7.46 13.83
CA ASP A 434 8.90 -7.22 15.26
C ASP A 434 7.92 -6.16 15.79
N GLU A 435 7.44 -5.27 14.93
CA GLU A 435 6.53 -4.18 15.29
C GLU A 435 5.56 -3.83 14.14
N PRO A 436 4.45 -3.11 14.43
CA PRO A 436 3.55 -2.60 13.42
C PRO A 436 4.23 -1.57 12.51
N GLN A 437 4.11 -1.74 11.18
CA GLN A 437 4.75 -0.86 10.19
C GLN A 437 3.82 -0.46 9.05
N TYR A 438 4.22 0.57 8.31
CA TYR A 438 3.60 0.97 7.05
C TYR A 438 4.35 0.30 5.90
N VAL A 439 3.75 -0.71 5.28
CA VAL A 439 4.44 -1.49 4.26
C VAL A 439 3.60 -1.57 2.99
N TRP A 440 4.24 -1.27 1.86
CA TRP A 440 3.73 -1.58 0.54
C TRP A 440 4.56 -2.70 -0.08
N GLN A 441 3.96 -3.86 -0.24
CA GLN A 441 4.50 -5.05 -0.88
C GLN A 441 3.35 -5.83 -1.53
N SER A 442 3.21 -5.68 -2.84
CA SER A 442 2.11 -6.26 -3.62
C SER A 442 2.39 -7.67 -4.13
N THR A 443 3.63 -8.15 -4.05
CA THR A 443 4.02 -9.49 -4.49
C THR A 443 4.87 -10.21 -3.45
N SER A 444 4.77 -11.54 -3.41
CA SER A 444 5.72 -12.40 -2.71
C SER A 444 6.03 -13.65 -3.53
N ALA A 445 7.10 -14.34 -3.14
CA ALA A 445 7.50 -15.61 -3.74
C ALA A 445 6.81 -16.83 -3.10
N ASN A 446 5.97 -16.65 -2.07
CA ASN A 446 5.39 -17.74 -1.29
C ASN A 446 3.87 -17.82 -1.47
N THR A 447 3.32 -19.01 -1.26
CA THR A 447 1.87 -19.31 -1.41
C THR A 447 1.03 -18.81 -0.23
N ASP A 448 1.61 -18.63 0.95
CA ASP A 448 0.98 -18.12 2.18
C ASP A 448 1.00 -16.58 2.27
N PHE A 449 0.92 -15.92 1.10
CA PHE A 449 1.14 -14.49 0.95
C PHE A 449 0.19 -13.65 1.82
N GLU A 450 0.77 -12.77 2.63
CA GLU A 450 0.06 -11.70 3.33
C GLU A 450 0.24 -10.37 2.56
N PRO A 451 -0.80 -9.89 1.85
CA PRO A 451 -0.70 -8.69 1.04
C PRO A 451 -0.49 -7.45 1.91
N LYS A 452 0.51 -6.63 1.57
CA LYS A 452 0.83 -5.38 2.28
C LYS A 452 0.52 -4.20 1.38
N LEU A 453 -0.63 -3.57 1.60
CA LEU A 453 -1.20 -2.59 0.66
C LEU A 453 -1.27 -1.17 1.23
N SER A 454 -0.35 -0.79 2.13
CA SER A 454 -0.38 0.54 2.78
C SER A 454 -0.12 1.68 1.77
N LEU A 455 -1.07 2.62 1.67
CA LEU A 455 -0.97 3.81 0.83
C LEU A 455 -0.21 4.96 1.51
N ALA A 456 -0.01 4.88 2.83
CA ALA A 456 0.74 5.86 3.60
C ALA A 456 2.16 6.13 3.06
N PRO A 457 3.03 5.13 2.81
CA PRO A 457 4.38 5.36 2.29
C PRO A 457 4.38 5.96 0.89
N LEU A 458 3.42 5.57 0.04
CA LEU A 458 3.28 6.11 -1.31
C LEU A 458 2.83 7.57 -1.33
N THR A 459 1.89 7.90 -0.44
CA THR A 459 1.39 9.27 -0.27
C THR A 459 2.48 10.17 0.32
N PHE A 460 3.20 9.66 1.33
CA PHE A 460 4.36 10.34 1.91
C PHE A 460 5.45 10.58 0.86
N GLY A 461 5.80 9.56 0.05
CA GLY A 461 6.75 9.70 -1.04
C GLY A 461 6.33 10.77 -2.05
N THR A 462 5.05 10.83 -2.41
CA THR A 462 4.47 11.87 -3.28
C THR A 462 4.70 13.27 -2.73
N LEU A 463 4.40 13.47 -1.44
CA LEU A 463 4.58 14.75 -0.76
C LEU A 463 6.07 15.10 -0.58
N LYS A 464 6.91 14.12 -0.25
CA LYS A 464 8.37 14.26 -0.11
C LYS A 464 9.00 14.74 -1.42
N ALA A 465 8.65 14.10 -2.53
CA ALA A 465 9.14 14.50 -3.86
C ALA A 465 8.70 15.93 -4.22
N ALA A 466 7.41 16.24 -4.04
CA ALA A 466 6.87 17.56 -4.33
C ALA A 466 7.49 18.65 -3.44
N PHE A 467 7.70 18.36 -2.15
CA PHE A 467 8.33 19.28 -1.21
C PHE A 467 9.75 19.65 -1.63
N TYR A 468 10.61 18.64 -1.89
CA TYR A 468 12.00 18.91 -2.28
C TYR A 468 12.11 19.55 -3.67
N ALA A 469 11.22 19.22 -4.60
CA ALA A 469 11.15 19.91 -5.89
C ALA A 469 10.75 21.39 -5.73
N MET A 470 9.74 21.69 -4.91
CA MET A 470 9.28 23.05 -4.68
C MET A 470 10.27 23.88 -3.86
N LEU A 471 11.01 23.26 -2.95
CA LEU A 471 12.07 23.92 -2.18
C LEU A 471 13.11 24.58 -3.11
N LEU A 472 13.42 23.94 -4.23
CA LEU A 472 14.30 24.48 -5.26
C LEU A 472 13.55 25.38 -6.25
N ALA A 473 12.45 24.89 -6.82
CA ALA A 473 11.77 25.53 -7.95
C ALA A 473 11.09 26.85 -7.56
N ALA A 474 10.39 26.88 -6.42
CA ALA A 474 9.61 28.04 -6.01
C ALA A 474 10.45 29.33 -5.86
N PRO A 475 11.53 29.36 -5.04
CA PRO A 475 12.32 30.57 -4.89
C PRO A 475 13.01 30.96 -6.21
N MET A 476 13.54 30.00 -6.96
CA MET A 476 14.21 30.27 -8.23
C MET A 476 13.25 30.86 -9.27
N ALA A 477 12.08 30.24 -9.46
CA ALA A 477 11.11 30.67 -10.45
C ALA A 477 10.48 32.02 -10.09
N ILE A 478 10.15 32.28 -8.82
CA ILE A 478 9.57 33.56 -8.39
C ILE A 478 10.60 34.69 -8.54
N CYS A 479 11.83 34.48 -8.06
CA CYS A 479 12.87 35.49 -8.18
C CYS A 479 13.21 35.79 -9.64
N ALA A 480 13.29 34.74 -10.48
CA ALA A 480 13.48 34.90 -11.92
C ALA A 480 12.32 35.66 -12.58
N ALA A 481 11.07 35.35 -12.23
CA ALA A 481 9.88 36.00 -12.76
C ALA A 481 9.84 37.49 -12.38
N ILE A 482 10.10 37.81 -11.11
CA ILE A 482 10.17 39.19 -10.60
C ILE A 482 11.27 39.98 -11.33
N TYR A 483 12.47 39.40 -11.44
CA TYR A 483 13.58 40.07 -12.11
C TYR A 483 13.30 40.30 -13.60
N THR A 484 12.76 39.29 -14.28
CA THR A 484 12.45 39.35 -15.72
C THR A 484 11.33 40.34 -16.03
N ALA A 485 10.29 40.40 -15.20
CA ALA A 485 9.16 41.30 -15.41
C ALA A 485 9.49 42.76 -15.07
N TYR A 486 10.32 43.02 -14.05
CA TYR A 486 10.48 44.36 -13.48
C TYR A 486 11.86 45.03 -13.68
N PHE A 487 12.96 44.26 -13.67
CA PHE A 487 14.33 44.83 -13.74
C PHE A 487 15.04 44.58 -15.08
N MET A 488 14.65 43.53 -15.82
CA MET A 488 15.35 43.11 -17.03
C MET A 488 15.08 44.04 -18.22
N ALA A 489 16.13 44.29 -19.03
CA ALA A 489 15.99 45.05 -20.26
C ALA A 489 15.04 44.35 -21.27
N PRO A 490 14.18 45.08 -22.00
CA PRO A 490 13.22 44.48 -22.94
C PRO A 490 13.86 43.56 -23.99
N ALA A 491 15.04 43.92 -24.49
CA ALA A 491 15.79 43.12 -25.45
C ALA A 491 16.25 41.76 -24.89
N MET A 492 16.66 41.72 -23.62
CA MET A 492 17.06 40.48 -22.94
C MET A 492 15.82 39.63 -22.62
N ARG A 493 14.75 40.25 -22.11
CA ARG A 493 13.47 39.57 -21.82
C ARG A 493 12.91 38.83 -23.04
N THR A 494 12.98 39.46 -24.21
CA THR A 494 12.50 38.87 -25.48
C THR A 494 13.22 37.57 -25.84
N LYS A 495 14.40 37.33 -25.28
CA LYS A 495 15.15 36.07 -25.43
C LYS A 495 14.95 35.12 -24.25
N VAL A 496 15.00 35.62 -23.01
CA VAL A 496 14.94 34.81 -21.79
C VAL A 496 13.59 34.12 -21.60
N LYS A 497 12.47 34.83 -21.80
CA LYS A 497 11.13 34.27 -21.58
C LYS A 497 10.87 33.04 -22.49
N PRO A 498 11.07 33.11 -23.81
CA PRO A 498 10.91 31.94 -24.68
C PRO A 498 11.84 30.78 -24.33
N VAL A 499 13.07 31.03 -23.86
CA VAL A 499 14.00 29.97 -23.46
C VAL A 499 13.48 29.22 -22.23
N ILE A 500 12.96 29.93 -21.23
CA ILE A 500 12.38 29.30 -20.04
C ILE A 500 11.11 28.53 -20.40
N GLU A 501 10.24 29.08 -21.26
CA GLU A 501 9.04 28.38 -21.73
C GLU A 501 9.39 27.13 -22.55
N LEU A 502 10.46 27.17 -23.35
CA LEU A 502 10.94 26.01 -24.11
C LEU A 502 11.42 24.87 -23.18
N MET A 503 11.87 25.17 -21.97
CA MET A 503 12.23 24.13 -20.98
C MET A 503 11.01 23.29 -20.56
N GLU A 504 9.79 23.82 -20.63
CA GLU A 504 8.56 23.06 -20.33
C GLU A 504 8.28 21.98 -21.39
N ALA A 505 8.75 22.19 -22.62
CA ALA A 505 8.55 21.26 -23.73
C ALA A 505 9.48 20.03 -23.66
N LEU A 506 10.44 20.01 -22.73
CA LEU A 506 11.32 18.86 -22.54
C LEU A 506 10.52 17.64 -22.04
N PRO A 507 10.60 16.48 -22.72
CA PRO A 507 9.94 15.26 -22.25
C PRO A 507 10.43 14.85 -20.86
N THR A 508 9.50 14.65 -19.92
CA THR A 508 9.84 14.29 -18.53
C THR A 508 10.56 12.95 -18.42
N VAL A 509 10.31 12.02 -19.35
CA VAL A 509 11.06 10.75 -19.46
C VAL A 509 12.54 10.99 -19.73
N ILE A 510 12.89 11.95 -20.60
CA ILE A 510 14.29 12.28 -20.90
C ILE A 510 14.95 12.89 -19.66
N LEU A 511 14.25 13.77 -18.95
CA LEU A 511 14.73 14.35 -17.69
C LEU A 511 14.91 13.28 -16.61
N GLY A 512 13.98 12.33 -16.49
CA GLY A 512 14.08 11.21 -15.56
C GLY A 512 15.26 10.29 -15.87
N PHE A 513 15.47 9.96 -17.14
CA PHE A 513 16.60 9.15 -17.59
C PHE A 513 17.93 9.85 -17.32
N PHE A 514 18.03 11.13 -17.66
CA PHE A 514 19.19 11.96 -17.33
C PHE A 514 19.43 12.03 -15.81
N ALA A 515 18.36 12.18 -15.03
CA ALA A 515 18.45 12.23 -13.58
C ALA A 515 18.99 10.93 -12.99
N GLY A 516 18.44 9.78 -13.41
CA GLY A 516 18.81 8.48 -12.85
C GLY A 516 20.15 7.93 -13.32
N LEU A 517 20.59 8.22 -14.56
CA LEU A 517 21.81 7.65 -15.14
C LEU A 517 23.01 8.59 -15.15
N PHE A 518 22.79 9.90 -15.15
CA PHE A 518 23.87 10.87 -15.15
C PHE A 518 23.88 11.69 -13.86
N LEU A 519 22.77 12.34 -13.50
CA LEU A 519 22.75 13.26 -12.37
C LEU A 519 22.98 12.52 -11.04
N ALA A 520 22.33 11.38 -10.81
CA ALA A 520 22.49 10.59 -9.59
C ALA A 520 23.96 10.19 -9.31
N PRO A 521 24.69 9.51 -10.24
CA PRO A 521 26.10 9.20 -10.02
C PRO A 521 26.98 10.46 -9.97
N TYR A 522 26.63 11.52 -10.70
CA TYR A 522 27.37 12.78 -10.65
C TYR A 522 27.25 13.46 -9.27
N VAL A 523 26.04 13.47 -8.70
CA VAL A 523 25.76 14.01 -7.38
C VAL A 523 26.47 13.21 -6.29
N GLU A 524 26.41 11.88 -6.41
CA GLU A 524 27.09 10.98 -5.50
C GLU A 524 28.62 11.21 -5.47
N SER A 525 29.25 11.36 -6.63
CA SER A 525 30.71 11.58 -6.74
C SER A 525 31.17 12.99 -6.37
N HIS A 526 30.27 13.98 -6.30
CA HIS A 526 30.59 15.38 -6.03
C HIS A 526 29.77 15.97 -4.88
N LEU A 527 29.38 15.14 -3.91
CA LEU A 527 28.44 15.52 -2.87
C LEU A 527 28.89 16.76 -2.06
N PRO A 528 30.15 16.85 -1.55
CA PRO A 528 30.65 18.06 -0.89
C PRO A 528 30.64 19.30 -1.79
N GLY A 529 31.00 19.13 -3.06
CA GLY A 529 31.01 20.20 -4.05
C GLY A 529 29.61 20.77 -4.29
N ILE A 530 28.59 19.93 -4.35
CA ILE A 530 27.19 20.35 -4.55
C ILE A 530 26.67 21.16 -3.37
N PHE A 531 26.92 20.73 -2.13
CA PHE A 531 26.56 21.54 -0.97
C PHE A 531 27.34 22.85 -0.92
N SER A 532 28.60 22.83 -1.37
CA SER A 532 29.42 24.03 -1.49
C SER A 532 28.85 25.03 -2.51
N LEU A 533 28.19 24.56 -3.59
CA LEU A 533 27.52 25.46 -4.55
C LEU A 533 26.47 26.35 -3.87
N LEU A 534 25.68 25.80 -2.94
CA LEU A 534 24.64 26.54 -2.24
C LEU A 534 25.21 27.68 -1.39
N LEU A 535 26.43 27.52 -0.87
CA LEU A 535 27.11 28.52 -0.05
C LEU A 535 27.97 29.48 -0.88
N LEU A 536 28.74 28.95 -1.82
CA LEU A 536 29.70 29.72 -2.62
C LEU A 536 29.04 30.56 -3.70
N THR A 537 27.89 30.13 -4.25
CA THR A 537 27.22 30.90 -5.32
C THR A 537 26.73 32.27 -4.83
N PRO A 538 25.98 32.40 -3.72
CA PRO A 538 25.61 33.70 -3.18
C PRO A 538 26.83 34.58 -2.85
N LEU A 539 27.86 33.99 -2.24
CA LEU A 539 29.10 34.70 -1.90
C LEU A 539 29.85 35.18 -3.14
N GLY A 540 29.93 34.36 -4.18
CA GLY A 540 30.56 34.68 -5.45
C GLY A 540 29.82 35.79 -6.19
N ILE A 541 28.49 35.78 -6.17
CA ILE A 541 27.67 36.87 -6.72
C ILE A 541 27.93 38.18 -5.97
N LEU A 542 27.95 38.16 -4.63
CA LEU A 542 28.24 39.35 -3.82
C LEU A 542 29.67 39.86 -4.05
N ALA A 543 30.65 38.97 -4.16
CA ALA A 543 32.03 39.32 -4.45
C ALA A 543 32.17 39.93 -5.85
N ALA A 544 31.51 39.35 -6.85
CA ALA A 544 31.47 39.90 -8.20
C ALA A 544 30.76 41.25 -8.26
N ALA A 545 29.64 41.42 -7.54
CA ALA A 545 28.92 42.69 -7.44
C ALA A 545 29.79 43.77 -6.77
N TYR A 546 30.50 43.42 -5.70
CA TYR A 546 31.45 44.33 -5.05
C TYR A 546 32.62 44.68 -5.99
N GLY A 547 33.20 43.70 -6.67
CA GLY A 547 34.24 43.92 -7.67
C GLY A 547 33.78 44.84 -8.79
N TRP A 548 32.58 44.61 -9.32
CA TRP A 548 31.95 45.46 -10.32
C TRP A 548 31.75 46.89 -9.81
N SER A 549 31.30 47.08 -8.57
CA SER A 549 31.10 48.40 -7.96
C SER A 549 32.38 49.23 -7.86
N ARG A 550 33.56 48.59 -7.82
CA ARG A 550 34.87 49.22 -7.75
C ARG A 550 35.51 49.52 -9.10
N LEU A 551 34.91 49.07 -10.22
CA LEU A 551 35.48 49.31 -11.56
C LEU A 551 35.31 50.77 -12.03
N PRO A 552 36.25 51.29 -12.84
CA PRO A 552 36.13 52.61 -13.45
C PRO A 552 34.80 52.81 -14.19
N GLU A 553 34.23 54.01 -14.11
CA GLU A 553 32.95 54.34 -14.76
C GLU A 553 32.94 54.06 -16.26
N ARG A 554 34.09 54.22 -16.93
CA ARG A 554 34.28 53.90 -18.36
C ARG A 554 33.93 52.46 -18.72
N ILE A 555 34.06 51.52 -17.79
CA ILE A 555 33.76 50.09 -17.99
C ILE A 555 32.33 49.79 -17.57
N ARG A 556 31.87 50.34 -16.44
CA ARG A 556 30.50 50.14 -15.94
C ARG A 556 29.45 50.65 -16.91
N LEU A 557 29.66 51.84 -17.49
CA LEU A 557 28.72 52.48 -18.43
C LEU A 557 28.69 51.83 -19.82
N ARG A 558 29.56 50.87 -20.13
CA ARG A 558 29.49 50.10 -21.38
C ARG A 558 28.37 49.07 -21.38
N VAL A 559 27.92 48.63 -20.21
CA VAL A 559 26.83 47.67 -20.07
C VAL A 559 25.55 48.45 -19.85
N PRO A 560 24.55 48.34 -20.73
CA PRO A 560 23.26 49.00 -20.54
C PRO A 560 22.54 48.45 -19.30
N ASP A 561 21.73 49.29 -18.65
CA ASP A 561 20.90 48.90 -17.51
C ASP A 561 19.99 47.72 -17.86
N GLY A 562 19.83 46.79 -16.92
CA GLY A 562 18.98 45.60 -17.09
C GLY A 562 19.64 44.41 -17.79
N TRP A 563 20.97 44.45 -17.99
CA TRP A 563 21.80 43.35 -18.51
C TRP A 563 22.62 42.64 -17.42
N GLU A 564 22.38 42.93 -16.14
CA GLU A 564 23.21 42.44 -15.03
C GLU A 564 23.17 40.92 -14.91
N ALA A 565 22.03 40.28 -15.20
CA ALA A 565 21.93 38.82 -15.22
C ALA A 565 22.90 38.17 -16.22
N ALA A 566 23.18 38.80 -17.36
CA ALA A 566 24.14 38.27 -18.33
C ALA A 566 25.59 38.34 -17.82
N LEU A 567 25.92 39.38 -17.03
CA LEU A 567 27.24 39.51 -16.40
C LEU A 567 27.46 38.46 -15.30
N LEU A 568 26.40 37.98 -14.67
CA LEU A 568 26.48 36.96 -13.62
C LEU A 568 26.64 35.54 -14.17
N ILE A 569 26.32 35.27 -15.45
CA ILE A 569 26.46 33.92 -16.03
C ILE A 569 27.91 33.39 -15.92
N PRO A 570 28.95 34.11 -16.38
CA PRO A 570 30.33 33.66 -16.21
C PRO A 570 30.73 33.47 -14.74
N VAL A 571 30.24 34.34 -13.84
CA VAL A 571 30.53 34.25 -12.41
C VAL A 571 29.97 32.94 -11.84
N ILE A 572 28.72 32.62 -12.14
CA ILE A 572 28.08 31.37 -11.70
C ILE A 572 28.81 30.15 -12.25
N LEU A 573 29.21 30.17 -13.53
CA LEU A 573 29.96 29.07 -14.14
C LEU A 573 31.33 28.87 -13.49
N VAL A 574 32.06 29.96 -13.21
CA VAL A 574 33.39 29.89 -12.56
C VAL A 574 33.28 29.41 -11.13
N VAL A 575 32.36 29.98 -10.34
CA VAL A 575 32.10 29.54 -8.96
C VAL A 575 31.64 28.08 -8.94
N GLY A 576 30.84 27.68 -9.92
CA GLY A 576 30.35 26.32 -10.06
C GLY A 576 31.47 25.32 -10.36
N ALA A 577 32.29 25.62 -11.35
CA ALA A 577 33.46 24.82 -11.70
C ALA A 577 34.45 24.72 -10.53
N PHE A 578 34.66 25.82 -9.79
CA PHE A 578 35.50 25.83 -8.62
C PHE A 578 34.94 24.94 -7.49
N ALA A 579 33.66 25.08 -7.15
CA ALA A 579 33.04 24.28 -6.09
C ALA A 579 33.08 22.77 -6.39
N LEU A 580 32.78 22.39 -7.64
CA LEU A 580 32.81 21.00 -8.07
C LEU A 580 34.24 20.46 -8.17
N GLY A 581 35.19 21.24 -8.69
CA GLY A 581 36.60 20.88 -8.74
C GLY A 581 37.25 20.72 -7.35
N MET A 582 36.76 21.47 -6.35
CA MET A 582 37.21 21.35 -4.96
C MET A 582 36.56 20.19 -4.20
N SER A 583 35.56 19.50 -4.77
CA SER A 583 34.78 18.47 -4.05
C SER A 583 35.67 17.37 -3.45
N GLY A 584 36.59 16.79 -4.22
CA GLY A 584 37.48 15.73 -3.72
C GLY A 584 38.45 16.21 -2.64
N HIS A 585 38.85 17.49 -2.66
CA HIS A 585 39.67 18.07 -1.60
C HIS A 585 38.86 18.25 -0.31
N LEU A 586 37.62 18.75 -0.43
CA LEU A 586 36.70 18.89 0.70
C LEU A 586 36.37 17.53 1.33
N GLU A 587 36.19 16.50 0.51
CA GLU A 587 35.93 15.13 0.97
C GLU A 587 37.05 14.58 1.84
N ASN A 588 38.29 14.77 1.40
CA ASN A 588 39.46 14.35 2.15
C ASN A 588 39.68 15.19 3.42
N TRP A 589 39.47 16.51 3.35
CA TRP A 589 39.73 17.41 4.48
C TRP A 589 38.70 17.31 5.60
N PHE A 590 37.42 17.11 5.26
CA PHE A 590 36.33 17.18 6.23
C PHE A 590 35.69 15.82 6.56
N PHE A 591 35.77 14.83 5.67
CA PHE A 591 34.98 13.60 5.77
C PHE A 591 35.81 12.31 5.72
N GLY A 592 37.14 12.40 5.87
CA GLY A 592 37.99 11.21 5.92
C GLY A 592 38.06 10.42 4.60
N GLY A 593 37.68 11.03 3.48
CA GLY A 593 37.79 10.44 2.15
C GLY A 593 36.52 9.80 1.58
N ASP A 594 35.45 9.61 2.38
CA ASP A 594 34.12 9.23 1.86
C ASP A 594 33.02 9.88 2.70
N MET A 595 32.38 10.92 2.15
CA MET A 595 31.29 11.63 2.82
C MET A 595 30.08 10.74 3.08
N ARG A 596 29.82 9.73 2.24
CA ARG A 596 28.67 8.82 2.39
C ARG A 596 28.87 7.87 3.55
N LEU A 597 30.09 7.38 3.71
CA LEU A 597 30.46 6.53 4.84
C LEU A 597 30.36 7.31 6.16
N TRP A 598 30.84 8.56 6.17
CA TRP A 598 30.70 9.46 7.31
C TRP A 598 29.22 9.74 7.64
N LEU A 599 28.39 10.06 6.64
CA LEU A 599 26.94 10.25 6.81
C LEU A 599 26.29 9.02 7.46
N THR A 600 26.64 7.82 7.00
CA THR A 600 26.02 6.57 7.45
C THR A 600 26.50 6.15 8.84
N ASN A 601 27.80 6.21 9.11
CA ASN A 601 28.39 5.69 10.34
C ASN A 601 28.37 6.69 11.50
N ASP A 602 28.63 7.97 11.23
CA ASP A 602 28.75 9.01 12.27
C ASP A 602 27.43 9.74 12.53
N LEU A 603 26.66 10.01 11.47
CA LEU A 603 25.36 10.69 11.59
C LEU A 603 24.15 9.75 11.56
N GLY A 604 24.34 8.46 11.23
CA GLY A 604 23.24 7.49 11.09
C GLY A 604 22.32 7.78 9.90
N ILE A 605 22.75 8.63 8.96
CA ILE A 605 21.98 9.04 7.78
C ILE A 605 22.33 8.13 6.62
N LYS A 606 21.40 7.26 6.23
CA LYS A 606 21.56 6.38 5.08
C LYS A 606 21.62 7.19 3.78
N PHE A 607 22.36 6.67 2.81
CA PHE A 607 22.53 7.28 1.50
C PHE A 607 22.29 6.25 0.40
N ASP A 608 21.32 6.55 -0.47
CA ASP A 608 21.07 5.86 -1.73
C ASP A 608 21.55 6.74 -2.90
N GLN A 609 22.14 6.14 -3.94
CA GLN A 609 22.52 6.88 -5.15
C GLN A 609 21.31 7.55 -5.81
N ARG A 610 20.17 6.85 -5.86
CA ARG A 610 18.89 7.35 -6.37
C ARG A 610 18.02 7.77 -5.19
N ASN A 611 17.91 9.08 -4.98
CA ASN A 611 17.33 9.63 -3.75
C ASN A 611 16.47 10.88 -4.01
N ALA A 612 15.87 11.38 -2.93
CA ALA A 612 15.01 12.55 -2.97
C ALA A 612 15.74 13.86 -3.36
N LEU A 613 17.05 13.99 -3.10
CA LEU A 613 17.86 15.13 -3.56
C LEU A 613 17.90 15.19 -5.09
N VAL A 614 18.27 14.08 -5.74
CA VAL A 614 18.34 13.99 -7.21
C VAL A 614 16.99 14.31 -7.84
N VAL A 615 15.91 13.80 -7.24
CA VAL A 615 14.54 14.05 -7.68
C VAL A 615 14.18 15.52 -7.49
N GLY A 616 14.46 16.11 -6.32
CA GLY A 616 14.24 17.54 -6.07
C GLY A 616 14.94 18.44 -7.08
N LEU A 617 16.17 18.09 -7.49
CA LEU A 617 16.92 18.81 -8.53
C LEU A 617 16.26 18.67 -9.91
N ALA A 618 16.02 17.44 -10.38
CA ALA A 618 15.50 17.18 -11.73
C ALA A 618 14.04 17.64 -11.90
N MET A 619 13.22 17.31 -10.91
CA MET A 619 11.80 17.67 -10.87
C MET A 619 11.61 19.17 -10.61
N GLY A 620 12.43 19.76 -9.73
CA GLY A 620 12.45 21.20 -9.53
C GLY A 620 12.74 21.94 -10.83
N PHE A 621 13.76 21.51 -11.57
CA PHE A 621 14.06 22.04 -12.91
C PHE A 621 12.87 21.94 -13.87
N ALA A 622 12.17 20.81 -13.88
CA ALA A 622 11.00 20.59 -14.73
C ALA A 622 9.77 21.44 -14.36
N VAL A 623 9.66 21.89 -13.12
CA VAL A 623 8.51 22.68 -12.62
C VAL A 623 8.76 24.19 -12.73
N ILE A 624 10.02 24.65 -12.74
CA ILE A 624 10.40 26.07 -12.86
C ILE A 624 9.64 26.82 -13.96
N PRO A 625 9.56 26.33 -15.22
CA PRO A 625 8.91 27.07 -16.31
C PRO A 625 7.45 27.41 -16.03
N ASN A 626 6.70 26.47 -15.45
CA ASN A 626 5.29 26.62 -15.13
C ASN A 626 5.08 27.74 -14.10
N ILE A 627 5.88 27.73 -13.02
CA ILE A 627 5.80 28.75 -11.97
C ILE A 627 6.27 30.09 -12.53
N PHE A 628 7.37 30.10 -13.29
CA PHE A 628 7.97 31.31 -13.85
C PHE A 628 7.01 32.03 -14.79
N SER A 629 6.45 31.35 -15.79
CA SER A 629 5.64 32.01 -16.84
C SER A 629 4.38 32.65 -16.23
N ILE A 630 3.68 31.94 -15.34
CA ILE A 630 2.48 32.45 -14.67
C ILE A 630 2.82 33.58 -13.69
N ALA A 631 3.92 33.47 -12.93
CA ALA A 631 4.34 34.51 -12.00
C ALA A 631 4.83 35.78 -12.74
N GLU A 632 5.52 35.63 -13.86
CA GLU A 632 6.03 36.73 -14.69
C GLU A 632 4.85 37.51 -15.30
N ASP A 633 3.87 36.81 -15.86
CA ASP A 633 2.64 37.42 -16.37
C ASP A 633 1.86 38.14 -15.25
N ALA A 634 1.80 37.56 -14.05
CA ALA A 634 1.16 38.19 -12.90
C ALA A 634 1.84 39.51 -12.51
N VAL A 635 3.17 39.53 -12.45
CA VAL A 635 3.96 40.74 -12.13
C VAL A 635 3.83 41.78 -13.26
N PHE A 636 3.88 41.34 -14.52
CA PHE A 636 3.79 42.23 -15.69
C PHE A 636 2.39 42.81 -15.89
N SER A 637 1.34 42.14 -15.41
CA SER A 637 -0.05 42.61 -15.47
C SER A 637 -0.37 43.75 -14.52
N VAL A 638 0.52 44.07 -13.57
CA VAL A 638 0.32 45.19 -12.64
C VAL A 638 0.24 46.51 -13.42
N PRO A 639 -0.82 47.33 -13.21
CA PRO A 639 -1.00 48.58 -13.93
C PRO A 639 0.21 49.50 -13.82
N LYS A 640 0.71 49.99 -14.97
CA LYS A 640 1.83 50.94 -15.02
C LYS A 640 1.55 52.25 -14.28
N SER A 641 0.29 52.62 -14.09
CA SER A 641 -0.10 53.79 -13.30
C SER A 641 0.33 53.66 -11.83
N LEU A 642 0.24 52.46 -11.24
CA LEU A 642 0.65 52.22 -9.86
C LEU A 642 2.17 52.28 -9.70
N THR A 643 2.90 51.73 -10.68
CA THR A 643 4.36 51.73 -10.64
C THR A 643 4.94 53.12 -10.87
N LEU A 644 4.47 53.84 -11.89
CA LEU A 644 4.89 55.22 -12.18
C LEU A 644 4.46 56.19 -11.06
N GLY A 645 3.28 55.99 -10.47
CA GLY A 645 2.81 56.79 -9.34
C GLY A 645 3.71 56.65 -8.11
N SER A 646 4.10 55.41 -7.77
CA SER A 646 5.05 55.14 -6.67
C SER A 646 6.41 55.78 -6.91
N LEU A 647 6.96 55.64 -8.12
CA LEU A 647 8.25 56.24 -8.49
C LEU A 647 8.19 57.79 -8.47
N ALA A 648 7.07 58.38 -8.89
CA ALA A 648 6.87 59.83 -8.85
C ALA A 648 6.83 60.40 -7.42
N LEU A 649 6.46 59.58 -6.43
CA LEU A 649 6.51 59.93 -5.00
C LEU A 649 7.92 59.79 -4.39
N GLY A 650 8.94 59.52 -5.21
CA GLY A 650 10.34 59.39 -4.78
C GLY A 650 10.70 58.00 -4.23
N ALA A 651 9.82 57.00 -4.38
CA ALA A 651 10.14 55.63 -4.01
C ALA A 651 11.21 55.03 -4.93
N THR A 652 12.12 54.23 -4.38
CA THR A 652 13.09 53.48 -5.21
C THR A 652 12.41 52.34 -5.99
N PRO A 653 13.02 51.84 -7.08
CA PRO A 653 12.50 50.66 -7.79
C PRO A 653 12.31 49.45 -6.87
N TRP A 654 13.23 49.24 -5.91
CA TRP A 654 13.10 48.17 -4.91
C TRP A 654 11.92 48.39 -3.95
N GLN A 655 11.69 49.62 -3.49
CA GLN A 655 10.54 49.97 -2.65
C GLN A 655 9.22 49.81 -3.40
N THR A 656 9.18 50.24 -4.67
CA THR A 656 8.01 50.10 -5.54
C THR A 656 7.70 48.63 -5.82
N LEU A 657 8.73 47.82 -6.08
CA LEU A 657 8.57 46.38 -6.25
C LEU A 657 7.96 45.72 -5.00
N THR A 658 8.59 45.93 -3.85
CA THR A 658 8.24 45.22 -2.61
C THR A 658 6.90 45.66 -2.02
N ARG A 659 6.56 46.95 -2.10
CA ARG A 659 5.36 47.50 -1.46
C ARG A 659 4.15 47.62 -2.37
N VAL A 660 4.36 47.72 -3.69
CA VAL A 660 3.28 47.91 -4.66
C VAL A 660 3.14 46.69 -5.56
N VAL A 661 4.18 46.38 -6.35
CA VAL A 661 4.08 45.38 -7.42
C VAL A 661 3.86 43.97 -6.87
N ILE A 662 4.70 43.49 -5.94
CA ILE A 662 4.57 42.15 -5.37
C ILE A 662 3.24 42.00 -4.63
N LEU A 663 2.79 43.05 -3.94
CA LEU A 663 1.53 43.05 -3.21
C LEU A 663 0.34 42.90 -4.18
N THR A 664 0.33 43.67 -5.28
CA THR A 664 -0.72 43.58 -6.30
C THR A 664 -0.66 42.26 -7.09
N ALA A 665 0.53 41.74 -7.37
CA ALA A 665 0.75 40.49 -8.11
C ALA A 665 0.60 39.22 -7.26
N SER A 666 0.53 39.34 -5.92
CA SER A 666 0.54 38.22 -4.98
C SER A 666 -0.52 37.13 -5.25
N PRO A 667 -1.76 37.44 -5.67
CA PRO A 667 -2.73 36.40 -6.00
C PRO A 667 -2.29 35.54 -7.20
N GLY A 668 -1.64 36.15 -8.20
CA GLY A 668 -1.13 35.46 -9.38
C GLY A 668 0.11 34.63 -9.07
N ILE A 669 1.05 35.18 -8.29
CA ILE A 669 2.25 34.44 -7.84
C ILE A 669 1.86 33.22 -7.02
N PHE A 670 0.89 33.36 -6.10
CA PHE A 670 0.38 32.23 -5.32
C PHE A 670 -0.27 31.16 -6.21
N SER A 671 -1.02 31.59 -7.23
CA SER A 671 -1.65 30.67 -8.19
C SER A 671 -0.59 29.91 -9.00
N ALA A 672 0.50 30.58 -9.41
CA ALA A 672 1.64 29.96 -10.09
C ALA A 672 2.28 28.86 -9.23
N LEU A 673 2.52 29.14 -7.94
CA LEU A 673 3.06 28.15 -7.00
C LEU A 673 2.17 26.93 -6.84
N MET A 674 0.86 27.13 -6.70
CA MET A 674 -0.08 26.04 -6.51
C MET A 674 -0.21 25.15 -7.76
N ILE A 675 -0.22 25.75 -8.95
CA ILE A 675 -0.20 25.01 -10.22
C ILE A 675 1.10 24.22 -10.36
N GLY A 676 2.23 24.83 -10.02
CA GLY A 676 3.53 24.14 -9.98
C GLY A 676 3.56 22.96 -9.01
N LEU A 677 3.00 23.14 -7.80
CA LEU A 677 2.88 22.08 -6.80
C LEU A 677 1.95 20.95 -7.26
N GLY A 678 0.83 21.26 -7.91
CA GLY A 678 -0.06 20.26 -8.48
C GLY A 678 0.62 19.41 -9.55
N ARG A 679 1.39 20.05 -10.45
CA ARG A 679 2.21 19.35 -11.44
C ARG A 679 3.30 18.50 -10.78
N ALA A 680 3.95 19.03 -9.74
CA ALA A 680 4.95 18.30 -8.98
C ALA A 680 4.36 17.01 -8.38
N VAL A 681 3.23 17.10 -7.68
CA VAL A 681 2.58 15.93 -7.09
C VAL A 681 2.18 14.88 -8.13
N GLY A 682 1.80 15.30 -9.34
CA GLY A 682 1.49 14.41 -10.45
C GLY A 682 2.69 13.90 -11.26
N GLU A 683 3.94 14.22 -10.88
CA GLU A 683 5.11 13.81 -11.65
C GLU A 683 5.37 12.30 -11.54
N THR A 684 5.30 11.62 -12.68
CA THR A 684 5.42 10.15 -12.73
C THR A 684 6.81 9.71 -13.17
N MET A 685 7.36 10.29 -14.24
CA MET A 685 8.47 9.70 -14.97
C MET A 685 9.83 10.06 -14.38
N ILE A 686 10.00 11.32 -13.95
CA ILE A 686 11.23 11.72 -13.26
C ILE A 686 11.40 10.90 -11.97
N VAL A 687 10.32 10.76 -11.21
CA VAL A 687 10.29 10.03 -9.95
C VAL A 687 10.58 8.55 -10.18
N LEU A 688 9.89 7.91 -11.11
CA LEU A 688 10.07 6.48 -11.42
C LEU A 688 11.53 6.13 -11.73
N MET A 689 12.25 7.02 -12.42
CA MET A 689 13.61 6.78 -12.86
C MET A 689 14.69 7.19 -11.83
N ALA A 690 14.41 8.18 -10.98
CA ALA A 690 15.44 8.81 -10.13
C ALA A 690 15.34 8.49 -8.63
N THR A 691 14.29 7.81 -8.15
CA THR A 691 14.03 7.61 -6.70
C THR A 691 14.44 6.25 -6.14
N GLY A 692 14.81 5.28 -6.97
CA GLY A 692 15.02 3.90 -6.54
C GLY A 692 13.73 3.11 -6.24
N ASN A 693 12.56 3.77 -6.18
CA ASN A 693 11.23 3.18 -5.98
C ASN A 693 11.05 2.41 -4.66
N THR A 694 11.72 2.82 -3.59
CA THR A 694 11.58 2.22 -2.26
C THR A 694 10.48 2.91 -1.45
N PRO A 695 9.40 2.21 -1.02
CA PRO A 695 8.28 2.83 -0.29
C PRO A 695 8.59 3.02 1.21
N ILE A 696 9.54 3.89 1.53
CA ILE A 696 9.95 4.23 2.91
C ILE A 696 9.40 5.58 3.36
N MET A 697 9.13 5.70 4.67
CA MET A 697 8.59 6.90 5.31
C MET A 697 9.66 7.66 6.12
N ASP A 698 10.82 7.89 5.51
CA ASP A 698 11.88 8.72 6.11
C ASP A 698 11.96 10.09 5.41
N VAL A 699 12.10 11.15 6.19
CA VAL A 699 12.26 12.53 5.71
C VAL A 699 13.62 12.73 5.04
N ASN A 700 14.62 11.91 5.36
CA ASN A 700 15.98 11.99 4.84
C ASN A 700 16.03 12.23 3.31
N VAL A 701 16.73 13.28 2.91
CA VAL A 701 16.85 13.71 1.50
C VAL A 701 17.75 12.77 0.68
N PHE A 702 18.61 12.00 1.34
CA PHE A 702 19.56 11.09 0.71
C PHE A 702 19.04 9.67 0.50
N GLU A 703 17.79 9.40 0.89
CA GLU A 703 17.15 8.12 0.66
C GLU A 703 16.13 8.19 -0.49
N GLY A 704 15.83 7.01 -1.04
CA GLY A 704 14.79 6.81 -2.03
C GLY A 704 13.37 7.13 -1.52
N LEU A 705 12.42 7.03 -2.44
CA LEU A 705 10.99 7.10 -2.15
C LEU A 705 10.19 6.38 -3.25
N ARG A 706 8.92 6.12 -3.01
CA ARG A 706 7.98 5.68 -4.05
C ARG A 706 6.74 6.56 -4.01
N THR A 707 6.33 7.12 -5.14
CA THR A 707 5.11 7.95 -5.20
C THR A 707 3.91 7.14 -5.64
N LEU A 708 2.71 7.64 -5.37
CA LEU A 708 1.46 7.04 -5.85
C LEU A 708 1.47 6.93 -7.39
N ALA A 709 1.98 7.95 -8.09
CA ALA A 709 1.96 7.99 -9.55
C ALA A 709 2.93 6.96 -10.16
N ALA A 710 4.14 6.88 -9.62
CA ALA A 710 5.12 5.86 -10.02
C ALA A 710 4.63 4.45 -9.68
N ASN A 711 3.96 4.28 -8.53
CA ASN A 711 3.39 2.99 -8.12
C ASN A 711 2.34 2.49 -9.11
N VAL A 712 1.38 3.34 -9.48
CA VAL A 712 0.34 3.01 -10.47
C VAL A 712 0.98 2.70 -11.83
N ALA A 713 1.97 3.49 -12.28
CA ALA A 713 2.61 3.27 -13.57
C ALA A 713 3.35 1.92 -13.69
N VAL A 714 3.93 1.43 -12.58
CA VAL A 714 4.72 0.19 -12.56
C VAL A 714 3.85 -1.04 -12.34
N GLU A 715 2.93 -0.99 -11.38
CA GLU A 715 2.23 -2.20 -10.93
C GLU A 715 0.93 -2.46 -11.68
N MET A 716 0.35 -1.44 -12.31
CA MET A 716 -0.94 -1.60 -12.98
C MET A 716 -0.90 -2.55 -14.19
N PRO A 717 0.15 -2.53 -15.04
CA PRO A 717 0.29 -3.53 -16.11
C PRO A 717 0.46 -4.97 -15.63
N GLU A 718 1.00 -5.16 -14.41
CA GLU A 718 1.33 -6.47 -13.83
C GLU A 718 0.22 -7.03 -12.93
N SER A 719 -0.74 -6.20 -12.53
CA SER A 719 -1.83 -6.60 -11.62
C SER A 719 -2.96 -7.36 -12.35
N GLU A 720 -3.43 -8.44 -11.73
CA GLU A 720 -4.58 -9.20 -12.23
C GLU A 720 -5.86 -8.34 -12.19
N VAL A 721 -6.58 -8.30 -13.30
CA VAL A 721 -7.80 -7.49 -13.44
C VAL A 721 -8.86 -7.95 -12.45
N GLY A 722 -9.37 -7.01 -11.66
CA GLY A 722 -10.42 -7.28 -10.68
C GLY A 722 -9.93 -7.71 -9.31
N SER A 723 -8.66 -8.04 -9.14
CA SER A 723 -8.05 -8.34 -7.83
C SER A 723 -8.10 -7.15 -6.87
N SER A 724 -7.94 -7.41 -5.57
CA SER A 724 -7.87 -6.34 -4.56
C SER A 724 -6.66 -5.42 -4.80
N HIS A 725 -5.51 -5.97 -5.20
CA HIS A 725 -4.33 -5.17 -5.56
C HIS A 725 -4.63 -4.21 -6.72
N TYR A 726 -5.25 -4.71 -7.80
CA TYR A 726 -5.67 -3.89 -8.93
C TYR A 726 -6.58 -2.74 -8.48
N ARG A 727 -7.59 -3.01 -7.66
CA ARG A 727 -8.51 -1.97 -7.16
C ARG A 727 -7.84 -0.98 -6.20
N VAL A 728 -6.84 -1.41 -5.41
CA VAL A 728 -6.04 -0.49 -4.58
C VAL A 728 -5.17 0.44 -5.42
N LEU A 729 -4.69 0.01 -6.60
CA LEU A 729 -4.02 0.91 -7.55
C LEU A 729 -4.99 1.97 -8.11
N PHE A 730 -6.24 1.61 -8.39
CA PHE A 730 -7.30 2.57 -8.72
C PHE A 730 -7.59 3.53 -7.56
N LEU A 731 -7.59 3.05 -6.32
CA LEU A 731 -7.70 3.90 -5.14
C LEU A 731 -6.51 4.87 -5.04
N SER A 732 -5.29 4.43 -5.36
CA SER A 732 -4.12 5.30 -5.42
C SER A 732 -4.31 6.43 -6.44
N ALA A 733 -4.85 6.12 -7.61
CA ALA A 733 -5.19 7.12 -8.63
C ALA A 733 -6.32 8.06 -8.17
N LEU A 734 -7.33 7.55 -7.46
CA LEU A 734 -8.40 8.35 -6.86
C LEU A 734 -7.87 9.31 -5.79
N VAL A 735 -6.94 8.85 -4.93
CA VAL A 735 -6.26 9.67 -3.93
C VAL A 735 -5.47 10.80 -4.59
N LEU A 736 -4.71 10.51 -5.64
CA LEU A 736 -3.99 11.53 -6.42
C LEU A 736 -4.92 12.55 -7.06
N LEU A 737 -6.01 12.08 -7.67
CA LEU A 737 -7.01 12.94 -8.30
C LEU A 737 -7.68 13.84 -7.26
N MET A 738 -8.07 13.28 -6.11
CA MET A 738 -8.68 14.01 -5.00
C MET A 738 -7.72 15.05 -4.42
N PHE A 739 -6.46 14.68 -4.22
CA PHE A 739 -5.43 15.62 -3.76
C PHE A 739 -5.27 16.78 -4.74
N THR A 740 -5.12 16.48 -6.03
CA THR A 740 -4.97 17.50 -7.07
C THR A 740 -6.18 18.42 -7.14
N PHE A 741 -7.39 17.85 -7.05
CA PHE A 741 -8.65 18.60 -7.00
C PHE A 741 -8.71 19.53 -5.77
N VAL A 742 -8.38 19.03 -4.59
CA VAL A 742 -8.36 19.81 -3.33
C VAL A 742 -7.35 20.96 -3.43
N MET A 743 -6.14 20.69 -3.92
CA MET A 743 -5.09 21.70 -4.06
C MET A 743 -5.45 22.78 -5.06
N ASN A 744 -5.98 22.40 -6.24
CA ASN A 744 -6.45 23.36 -7.24
C ASN A 744 -7.62 24.20 -6.73
N THR A 745 -8.54 23.57 -6.00
CA THR A 745 -9.67 24.28 -5.38
C THR A 745 -9.17 25.26 -4.31
N ALA A 746 -8.24 24.85 -3.45
CA ALA A 746 -7.63 25.72 -2.45
C ALA A 746 -6.91 26.91 -3.11
N ALA A 747 -6.20 26.68 -4.21
CA ALA A 747 -5.54 27.72 -4.99
C ALA A 747 -6.54 28.78 -5.46
N GLU A 748 -7.66 28.35 -6.03
CA GLU A 748 -8.70 29.24 -6.54
C GLU A 748 -9.39 30.04 -5.43
N LEU A 749 -9.68 29.38 -4.30
CA LEU A 749 -10.28 30.01 -3.13
C LEU A 749 -9.37 31.11 -2.55
N ILE A 750 -8.07 30.83 -2.43
CA ILE A 750 -7.07 31.79 -1.95
C ILE A 750 -6.91 32.94 -2.94
N ARG A 751 -6.80 32.64 -4.24
CA ARG A 751 -6.73 33.65 -5.32
C ARG A 751 -7.89 34.63 -5.24
N THR A 752 -9.12 34.11 -5.10
CA THR A 752 -10.33 34.92 -5.02
C THR A 752 -10.35 35.79 -3.75
N ARG A 753 -9.95 35.24 -2.60
CA ARG A 753 -9.85 36.00 -1.34
C ARG A 753 -8.83 37.13 -1.43
N LEU A 754 -7.63 36.86 -1.95
CA LEU A 754 -6.58 37.86 -2.09
C LEU A 754 -6.98 38.97 -3.07
N ARG A 755 -7.60 38.62 -4.21
CA ARG A 755 -8.11 39.62 -5.17
C ARG A 755 -9.15 40.53 -4.55
N LYS A 756 -10.09 40.00 -3.76
CA LYS A 756 -11.09 40.82 -3.04
C LYS A 756 -10.43 41.75 -2.02
N LYS A 757 -9.45 41.26 -1.26
CA LYS A 757 -8.73 42.06 -0.26
C LYS A 757 -8.01 43.25 -0.90
N TYR A 758 -7.33 43.01 -2.02
CA TYR A 758 -6.50 44.03 -2.69
C TYR A 758 -7.21 44.82 -3.79
N ALA A 759 -8.43 44.47 -4.18
CA ALA A 759 -9.25 45.29 -5.10
C ALA A 759 -9.74 46.61 -4.45
N SER A 760 -9.54 46.77 -3.14
CA SER A 760 -9.88 47.98 -2.38
C SER A 760 -8.70 48.96 -2.21
N LEU A 761 -7.49 48.56 -2.63
CA LEU A 761 -6.29 49.39 -2.74
C LEU A 761 -6.14 49.84 -4.20
#